data_AF-A0A8X7XJL9-F1
#
_entry.id   AF-A0A8X7XJL9-F1
#
_cell.length_a   1.000
_cell.length_b   1.000
_cell.length_c   1.000
_cell.angle_alpha   90.00
_cell.angle_beta   90.00
_cell.angle_gamma   90.00
#
_symmetry.space_group_name_H-M   'P 1'
#
loop_
_entity.id
_entity.type
_entity.pdbx_description
1 polymer ?
#
loop_
_entity_poly.entity_id
_entity_poly.type
_entity_poly.pdbx_seq_one_letter_code
_entity_poly.pdbx_strand_id
1 'polypeptide(L)'
;MKALQAKPHGMSVDGQEKGLWRGGGGRARVWRGWSTRGGHTVEYRNGAGGKHSGGYHGWRGSRGRGALSRGRSAHGVEYEQKGNEGGTGYSENSPYVEKIEAFETFFSNRIELYDKDEIERKGSILVDYKDILQDENVLKSIPVVAEELKNMPAKLLDCMGLAIHQVLTKDLEKHVAELQEQEGLPPIVSVPHIHARVQELMSDDQREAGRIPRTIECELSHDLVDSCVPGNGRNTNDKCMFLLYIEANSISNSKGQKAKSSMESDTEGPSVEFSLKDLYAIQEIQSEENLLTLIVNSLCPAIYGHELVKAGLALALFGGCQKYLDDKNRIPVRGDPHMLVVGDPGLGKSQMLQALSRIAPRGVYVCGNASTSSGLTVTLSRDSASGDFALEAGALVLADQGLCCIDEFDKMGNQHQALLEAMEQQSISLAKAGIVCTLPARTTIVAAANPVGGHYNKAKTVSENLKMGSALLSRFDLVFILLDTPNEDNDHMLSEHVMAMRMGRKSAVSSAAIARKTGENSSSSVLEVLSDRPLLDRLKSTSIENFDPIPHQLLRKYVSYARHYVHPRLSPEAAQVLQEFYLELRRQNHGANSTPITTRQLESLIRLTEARAKLELREIASKQDAEDVVEIMKHSLLETFSDEFGKLDFERSQLGSGMSNRSQAKKFIAALNKISGQTYTNIFTFHQLRQIANDLQIKYENPWTIPNFLCMARIGLSPILGYLIVEKEFHLSLGLFVLAGVTDLLDGYIARNWANQKSALGSALDPLADKILISVLYISLTYAHLIPSPLTALVISRDIALIAAVFYVRYRTVPPPRTLAKFFNPCYATAQLKPTFISKVNTAVQLILVAASLAAPVFQYVDSICLQALWYITATTTAASAYSYYHYGKKTVQVLNKKD
;
A
#
# COMPACT_ATOMS: atom_id res chain seq x y z
N MET A 1 -26.14 -51.49 -5.31
CA MET A 1 -24.73 -51.04 -5.30
C MET A 1 -24.20 -51.10 -6.73
N LYS A 2 -23.54 -50.02 -7.17
CA LYS A 2 -22.81 -49.81 -8.44
C LYS A 2 -23.60 -49.90 -9.76
N ALA A 3 -23.68 -48.75 -10.44
CA ALA A 3 -23.66 -48.60 -11.91
C ALA A 3 -23.06 -47.21 -12.20
N LEU A 4 -21.79 -47.06 -12.60
CA LEU A 4 -21.16 -47.26 -13.91
C LEU A 4 -21.52 -46.21 -14.99
N GLN A 5 -20.54 -45.32 -15.22
CA GLN A 5 -20.00 -44.75 -16.47
C GLN A 5 -20.85 -44.75 -17.75
N ALA A 6 -20.89 -43.59 -18.45
CA ALA A 6 -20.27 -43.39 -19.78
C ALA A 6 -20.51 -41.96 -20.36
N LYS A 7 -19.48 -41.39 -21.01
CA LYS A 7 -19.54 -40.34 -22.09
C LYS A 7 -19.89 -41.04 -23.44
N PRO A 8 -20.16 -40.40 -24.63
CA PRO A 8 -19.71 -39.07 -25.14
C PRO A 8 -20.64 -38.29 -26.13
N HIS A 9 -20.16 -37.10 -26.55
CA HIS A 9 -20.31 -36.30 -27.80
C HIS A 9 -21.62 -36.18 -28.64
N GLY A 10 -21.94 -34.92 -29.04
CA GLY A 10 -22.21 -34.57 -30.45
C GLY A 10 -23.40 -33.63 -30.80
N MET A 11 -23.08 -32.45 -31.34
CA MET A 11 -23.79 -31.67 -32.39
C MET A 11 -25.23 -31.10 -32.21
N SER A 12 -25.27 -29.76 -32.09
CA SER A 12 -26.02 -28.74 -32.87
C SER A 12 -27.40 -28.99 -33.50
N VAL A 13 -28.31 -28.00 -33.31
CA VAL A 13 -29.06 -27.19 -34.31
C VAL A 13 -30.53 -26.94 -33.89
N ASP A 14 -30.91 -25.66 -33.87
CA ASP A 14 -32.23 -24.99 -34.01
C ASP A 14 -33.43 -25.46 -33.16
N GLY A 15 -34.36 -24.62 -32.68
CA GLY A 15 -34.65 -23.22 -32.92
C GLY A 15 -36.11 -22.92 -32.51
N GLN A 16 -36.41 -21.63 -32.34
CA GLN A 16 -37.72 -20.98 -32.18
C GLN A 16 -38.41 -20.96 -30.81
N GLU A 17 -38.45 -19.77 -30.23
CA GLU A 17 -39.71 -19.04 -30.03
C GLU A 17 -39.56 -17.56 -30.44
N LYS A 18 -40.51 -17.09 -31.25
CA LYS A 18 -40.78 -15.69 -31.67
C LYS A 18 -41.82 -15.10 -30.67
N GLY A 19 -42.04 -13.81 -30.48
CA GLY A 19 -41.66 -12.57 -31.17
C GLY A 19 -41.83 -11.36 -30.23
N LEU A 20 -41.42 -10.14 -30.56
CA LEU A 20 -42.24 -9.20 -31.34
C LEU A 20 -41.35 -8.04 -31.91
N TRP A 21 -41.58 -7.76 -33.20
CA TRP A 21 -41.21 -6.66 -34.12
C TRP A 21 -40.57 -5.35 -33.58
N ARG A 22 -39.35 -4.96 -34.02
CA ARG A 22 -38.94 -4.10 -35.19
C ARG A 22 -39.39 -2.62 -35.08
N GLY A 23 -38.56 -1.58 -35.27
CA GLY A 23 -37.14 -1.43 -35.61
C GLY A 23 -36.85 0.00 -36.13
N GLY A 24 -35.57 0.41 -36.17
CA GLY A 24 -35.05 1.37 -37.18
C GLY A 24 -34.56 2.76 -36.75
N GLY A 25 -33.23 2.90 -36.60
CA GLY A 25 -32.38 3.81 -37.40
C GLY A 25 -32.32 5.34 -37.15
N GLY A 26 -31.11 5.86 -36.88
CA GLY A 26 -30.56 6.97 -37.69
C GLY A 26 -30.20 8.33 -37.01
N ARG A 27 -28.88 8.59 -36.93
CA ARG A 27 -28.12 9.87 -37.17
C ARG A 27 -28.58 11.25 -36.61
N ALA A 28 -27.72 11.80 -35.75
CA ALA A 28 -27.01 13.10 -35.82
C ALA A 28 -27.64 14.36 -36.48
N ARG A 29 -27.86 15.44 -35.69
CA ARG A 29 -27.34 16.84 -35.82
C ARG A 29 -28.03 17.75 -34.78
N VAL A 30 -27.26 18.51 -33.98
CA VAL A 30 -27.07 19.99 -34.04
C VAL A 30 -28.36 20.81 -33.83
N TRP A 31 -28.33 21.79 -32.90
CA TRP A 31 -28.69 23.19 -33.13
C TRP A 31 -28.24 24.08 -31.95
N ARG A 32 -27.64 25.24 -32.28
CA ARG A 32 -27.32 26.39 -31.41
C ARG A 32 -28.28 27.53 -31.75
N GLY A 33 -28.70 28.29 -30.73
CA GLY A 33 -28.50 29.75 -30.68
C GLY A 33 -29.63 30.71 -31.11
N TRP A 34 -30.01 31.61 -30.18
CA TRP A 34 -29.99 33.10 -30.28
C TRP A 34 -30.46 33.70 -28.92
N SER A 35 -29.67 34.55 -28.23
CA SER A 35 -29.47 36.03 -28.34
C SER A 35 -30.66 36.81 -27.74
N THR A 36 -30.53 37.62 -26.67
CA THR A 36 -30.00 39.02 -26.56
C THR A 36 -29.80 39.38 -25.06
N ARG A 37 -28.76 40.05 -24.52
CA ARG A 37 -28.11 41.38 -24.71
C ARG A 37 -28.44 42.37 -23.55
N GLY A 38 -27.40 42.96 -22.94
CA GLY A 38 -27.40 44.13 -22.02
C GLY A 38 -27.19 43.77 -20.54
N GLY A 39 -26.15 44.16 -19.80
CA GLY A 39 -25.13 45.21 -19.94
C GLY A 39 -25.31 46.23 -18.82
N HIS A 40 -24.45 46.22 -17.79
CA HIS A 40 -23.79 47.40 -17.21
C HIS A 40 -22.90 47.04 -15.99
N THR A 41 -21.63 47.41 -16.14
CA THR A 41 -20.59 47.67 -15.14
C THR A 41 -20.97 48.80 -14.17
N VAL A 42 -20.38 48.84 -12.96
CA VAL A 42 -19.62 49.98 -12.40
C VAL A 42 -18.99 49.60 -11.04
N GLU A 43 -17.75 50.08 -10.87
CA GLU A 43 -16.80 50.02 -9.75
C GLU A 43 -17.13 50.95 -8.54
N TYR A 44 -16.20 50.92 -7.56
CA TYR A 44 -15.89 51.85 -6.45
C TYR A 44 -16.53 51.52 -5.09
N ARG A 45 -15.79 51.18 -4.01
CA ARG A 45 -14.58 51.74 -3.35
C ARG A 45 -14.90 52.89 -2.39
N ASN A 46 -14.55 52.66 -1.12
CA ASN A 46 -14.17 53.59 -0.04
C ASN A 46 -15.23 54.44 0.69
N GLY A 47 -14.98 54.54 2.02
CA GLY A 47 -15.32 55.69 2.86
C GLY A 47 -16.31 55.34 3.97
N ALA A 48 -15.89 54.83 5.14
CA ALA A 48 -15.26 55.56 6.25
C ALA A 48 -16.21 56.52 6.99
N GLY A 49 -16.28 56.33 8.33
CA GLY A 49 -16.54 57.40 9.28
C GLY A 49 -17.75 57.19 10.18
N GLY A 50 -17.52 57.08 11.49
CA GLY A 50 -18.57 57.26 12.49
C GLY A 50 -18.31 56.60 13.84
N LYS A 51 -17.44 57.21 14.65
CA LYS A 51 -17.23 56.91 16.07
C LYS A 51 -18.53 57.11 16.87
N HIS A 52 -18.77 56.30 17.91
CA HIS A 52 -18.97 56.82 19.27
C HIS A 52 -18.89 55.74 20.35
N SER A 53 -18.37 56.21 21.47
CA SER A 53 -18.00 55.66 22.76
C SER A 53 -19.15 55.17 23.66
N GLY A 54 -18.85 54.19 24.52
CA GLY A 54 -19.06 54.33 25.97
C GLY A 54 -20.15 53.49 26.65
N GLY A 55 -19.74 52.74 27.69
CA GLY A 55 -20.37 52.83 29.01
C GLY A 55 -21.36 51.73 29.46
N TYR A 56 -20.85 50.81 30.27
CA TYR A 56 -21.32 50.33 31.60
C TYR A 56 -22.82 50.17 31.96
N HIS A 57 -23.05 49.04 32.68
CA HIS A 57 -24.19 48.63 33.52
C HIS A 57 -25.51 48.33 32.78
N GLY A 58 -26.19 47.20 32.93
CA GLY A 58 -26.35 46.30 34.07
C GLY A 58 -27.82 46.37 34.51
N TRP A 59 -28.56 45.26 34.42
CA TRP A 59 -29.68 44.80 35.28
C TRP A 59 -30.74 43.96 34.53
N ARG A 60 -31.03 42.79 35.12
CA ARG A 60 -32.31 42.08 35.30
C ARG A 60 -33.42 42.15 34.22
N GLY A 61 -33.98 40.99 33.88
CA GLY A 61 -35.33 40.89 33.33
C GLY A 61 -35.76 39.49 32.92
N SER A 62 -36.70 38.92 33.67
CA SER A 62 -37.26 37.57 33.56
C SER A 62 -38.21 37.34 32.38
N ARG A 63 -38.35 36.04 32.03
CA ARG A 63 -39.55 35.30 31.55
C ARG A 63 -40.24 35.71 30.23
N GLY A 64 -40.49 34.69 29.40
CA GLY A 64 -41.57 34.68 28.42
C GLY A 64 -41.48 33.53 27.41
N ARG A 65 -42.00 32.34 27.74
CA ARG A 65 -42.31 31.27 26.78
C ARG A 65 -43.77 31.37 26.33
N GLY A 66 -43.98 31.21 25.02
CA GLY A 66 -45.21 30.81 24.34
C GLY A 66 -44.95 30.93 22.84
N ALA A 67 -45.41 30.09 21.90
CA ALA A 67 -46.10 28.80 21.85
C ALA A 67 -46.11 28.39 20.35
N LEU A 68 -46.52 27.14 20.08
CA LEU A 68 -46.86 26.51 18.76
C LEU A 68 -45.68 25.94 17.95
N SER A 69 -45.73 24.76 17.32
CA SER A 69 -46.63 23.58 17.32
C SER A 69 -45.94 22.49 16.46
N ARG A 70 -45.48 21.38 17.06
CA ARG A 70 -45.96 19.99 16.92
C ARG A 70 -46.20 19.45 15.50
N GLY A 71 -45.55 18.32 15.23
CA GLY A 71 -45.90 17.35 14.19
C GLY A 71 -44.92 16.17 14.12
N ARG A 72 -45.04 15.18 15.02
CA ARG A 72 -44.48 13.83 14.81
C ARG A 72 -45.35 12.79 15.52
N SER A 73 -45.70 11.74 14.78
CA SER A 73 -46.61 10.68 15.16
C SER A 73 -45.99 9.75 16.19
N ALA A 74 -46.67 9.57 17.32
CA ALA A 74 -46.44 8.47 18.23
C ALA A 74 -47.34 7.30 17.78
N HIS A 75 -46.75 6.15 17.47
CA HIS A 75 -47.49 4.89 17.57
C HIS A 75 -47.57 4.55 19.06
N GLY A 76 -48.68 4.94 19.68
CA GLY A 76 -49.04 4.47 21.02
C GLY A 76 -49.49 3.02 20.94
N VAL A 77 -48.85 2.17 21.73
CA VAL A 77 -49.45 0.91 22.17
C VAL A 77 -50.39 1.28 23.32
N GLU A 78 -51.69 1.26 23.07
CA GLU A 78 -52.70 1.38 24.12
C GLU A 78 -52.62 0.14 25.01
N TYR A 79 -52.21 0.31 26.27
CA TYR A 79 -52.54 -0.64 27.31
C TYR A 79 -53.94 -0.33 27.83
N GLU A 80 -54.87 -1.23 27.53
CA GLU A 80 -56.25 -1.20 28.00
C GLU A 80 -56.26 -1.40 29.53
N GLN A 81 -56.39 -0.30 30.29
CA GLN A 81 -56.67 -0.35 31.72
C GLN A 81 -58.08 -0.90 31.93
N LYS A 82 -58.19 -2.21 32.18
CA LYS A 82 -59.35 -2.75 32.88
C LYS A 82 -59.30 -2.26 34.31
N GLY A 83 -60.20 -1.33 34.63
CA GLY A 83 -60.48 -0.90 35.98
C GLY A 83 -60.82 -2.11 36.86
N ASN A 84 -60.01 -2.30 37.89
CA ASN A 84 -60.40 -3.06 39.06
C ASN A 84 -60.01 -2.19 40.25
N GLU A 85 -61.00 -1.50 40.81
CA GLU A 85 -60.89 -0.84 42.11
C GLU A 85 -60.66 -1.92 43.16
N GLY A 86 -59.40 -2.10 43.56
CA GLY A 86 -58.99 -2.94 44.67
C GLY A 86 -57.76 -2.30 45.29
N GLY A 87 -57.93 -1.63 46.43
CA GLY A 87 -56.81 -1.05 47.17
C GLY A 87 -55.78 -2.13 47.48
N THR A 88 -54.57 -1.97 46.95
CA THR A 88 -53.42 -2.80 47.31
C THR A 88 -52.91 -2.33 48.66
N GLY A 89 -53.61 -2.74 49.73
CA GLY A 89 -53.06 -2.67 51.08
C GLY A 89 -51.82 -3.55 51.17
N TYR A 90 -50.76 -3.02 51.80
CA TYR A 90 -49.60 -3.80 52.22
C TYR A 90 -50.08 -5.01 53.04
N SER A 91 -49.73 -6.23 52.60
CA SER A 91 -50.04 -7.47 53.30
C SER A 91 -48.73 -8.04 53.84
N GLU A 92 -48.56 -8.00 55.16
CA GLU A 92 -47.38 -8.55 55.87
C GLU A 92 -47.14 -10.04 55.53
N ASN A 93 -48.19 -10.79 55.19
CA ASN A 93 -48.10 -12.23 54.88
C ASN A 93 -47.88 -12.54 53.39
N SER A 94 -47.36 -11.59 52.60
CA SER A 94 -47.10 -11.81 51.17
C SER A 94 -45.81 -12.62 50.98
N PRO A 95 -45.79 -13.63 50.10
CA PRO A 95 -44.58 -14.41 49.82
C PRO A 95 -43.46 -13.56 49.20
N TYR A 96 -43.74 -12.34 48.72
CA TYR A 96 -42.71 -11.40 48.27
C TYR A 96 -42.05 -10.65 49.43
N VAL A 97 -42.77 -10.41 50.53
CA VAL A 97 -42.22 -9.77 51.73
C VAL A 97 -41.18 -10.68 52.38
N GLU A 98 -41.47 -11.98 52.52
CA GLU A 98 -40.50 -12.98 53.01
C GLU A 98 -39.24 -13.05 52.13
N LYS A 99 -39.39 -12.85 50.81
CA LYS A 99 -38.26 -12.80 49.86
C LYS A 99 -37.44 -11.54 50.02
N ILE A 100 -38.10 -10.38 50.19
CA ILE A 100 -37.46 -9.09 50.43
C ILE A 100 -36.67 -9.14 51.74
N GLU A 101 -37.24 -9.66 52.82
CA GLU A 101 -36.57 -9.81 54.13
C GLU A 101 -35.34 -10.73 54.05
N ALA A 102 -35.41 -11.81 53.28
CA ALA A 102 -34.28 -12.70 53.06
C ALA A 102 -33.13 -11.99 52.32
N PHE A 103 -33.44 -11.22 51.28
CA PHE A 103 -32.45 -10.42 50.56
C PHE A 103 -31.94 -9.23 51.40
N GLU A 104 -32.78 -8.63 52.24
CA GLU A 104 -32.40 -7.56 53.16
C GLU A 104 -31.35 -8.06 54.15
N THR A 105 -31.58 -9.26 54.71
CA THR A 105 -30.63 -9.95 55.59
C THR A 105 -29.32 -10.27 54.85
N PHE A 106 -29.41 -10.73 53.59
CA PHE A 106 -28.24 -11.00 52.75
C PHE A 106 -27.37 -9.75 52.51
N PHE A 107 -27.99 -8.62 52.15
CA PHE A 107 -27.27 -7.37 51.90
C PHE A 107 -26.75 -6.74 53.19
N SER A 108 -27.52 -6.79 54.29
CA SER A 108 -27.10 -6.26 55.59
C SER A 108 -25.86 -6.96 56.13
N ASN A 109 -25.77 -8.29 55.98
CA ASN A 109 -24.60 -9.08 56.41
C ASN A 109 -23.34 -8.81 55.56
N ARG A 110 -23.50 -8.17 54.40
CA ARG A 110 -22.44 -7.93 53.42
C ARG A 110 -22.26 -6.45 53.10
N ILE A 111 -22.82 -5.56 53.92
CA ILE A 111 -22.86 -4.12 53.64
C ILE A 111 -21.46 -3.52 53.51
N GLU A 112 -20.47 -4.05 54.24
CA GLU A 112 -19.06 -3.64 54.15
C GLU A 112 -18.42 -3.91 52.78
N LEU A 113 -19.00 -4.78 51.95
CA LEU A 113 -18.53 -5.08 50.59
C LEU A 113 -19.08 -4.08 49.55
N TYR A 114 -20.05 -3.25 49.94
CA TYR A 114 -20.76 -2.33 49.07
C TYR A 114 -20.45 -0.88 49.46
N ASP A 115 -19.69 -0.18 48.63
CA ASP A 115 -19.36 1.23 48.84
C ASP A 115 -20.57 2.11 48.52
N LYS A 116 -21.10 2.80 49.55
CA LYS A 116 -22.28 3.67 49.43
C LYS A 116 -22.07 4.80 48.44
N ASP A 117 -20.88 5.40 48.40
CA ASP A 117 -20.55 6.51 47.49
C ASP A 117 -20.47 6.02 46.04
N GLU A 118 -20.04 4.76 45.84
CA GLU A 118 -20.02 4.13 44.51
C GLU A 118 -21.44 3.81 44.01
N ILE A 119 -22.32 3.35 44.91
CA ILE A 119 -23.72 3.04 44.60
C ILE A 119 -24.51 4.31 44.29
N GLU A 120 -24.35 5.37 45.07
CA GLU A 120 -25.01 6.66 44.81
C GLU A 120 -24.52 7.28 43.49
N ARG A 121 -23.24 7.10 43.12
CA ARG A 121 -22.67 7.62 41.89
C ARG A 121 -23.06 6.82 40.64
N LYS A 122 -23.10 5.48 40.73
CA LYS A 122 -23.39 4.58 39.61
C LYS A 122 -24.87 4.24 39.46
N GLY A 123 -25.64 4.31 40.54
CA GLY A 123 -27.05 3.93 40.58
C GLY A 123 -27.29 2.41 40.45
N SER A 124 -26.25 1.58 40.53
CA SER A 124 -26.35 0.13 40.38
C SER A 124 -25.38 -0.62 41.29
N ILE A 125 -25.75 -1.88 41.61
CA ILE A 125 -24.97 -2.81 42.43
C ILE A 125 -24.65 -4.07 41.64
N LEU A 126 -23.50 -4.68 41.93
CA LEU A 126 -23.13 -5.96 41.34
C LEU A 126 -23.18 -7.04 42.40
N VAL A 127 -24.02 -8.05 42.13
CA VAL A 127 -24.22 -9.19 43.02
C VAL A 127 -23.83 -10.45 42.26
N ASP A 128 -22.88 -11.22 42.79
CA ASP A 128 -22.52 -12.50 42.19
C ASP A 128 -23.63 -13.53 42.46
N TYR A 129 -24.14 -14.14 41.40
CA TYR A 129 -25.14 -15.21 41.49
C TYR A 129 -24.67 -16.38 42.35
N LYS A 130 -23.36 -16.68 42.36
CA LYS A 130 -22.79 -17.75 43.19
C LYS A 130 -22.92 -17.45 44.68
N ASP A 131 -22.83 -16.18 45.04
CA ASP A 131 -22.93 -15.74 46.44
C ASP A 131 -24.37 -15.90 46.95
N ILE A 132 -25.35 -15.64 46.09
CA ILE A 132 -26.78 -15.84 46.37
C ILE A 132 -27.07 -17.34 46.58
N LEU A 133 -26.49 -18.21 45.76
CA LEU A 133 -26.68 -19.67 45.87
C LEU A 133 -25.98 -20.29 47.08
N GLN A 134 -25.01 -19.61 47.68
CA GLN A 134 -24.28 -20.10 48.86
C GLN A 134 -24.89 -19.60 50.17
N ASP A 135 -25.81 -18.64 50.13
CA ASP A 135 -26.38 -18.05 51.33
C ASP A 135 -27.51 -18.92 51.91
N GLU A 136 -27.30 -19.39 53.14
CA GLU A 136 -28.26 -20.27 53.81
C GLU A 136 -29.60 -19.59 54.13
N ASN A 137 -29.62 -18.27 54.34
CA ASN A 137 -30.85 -17.55 54.68
C ASN A 137 -31.71 -17.35 53.44
N VAL A 138 -31.07 -17.02 52.30
CA VAL A 138 -31.76 -16.93 51.00
C VAL A 138 -32.29 -18.30 50.58
N LEU A 139 -31.53 -19.38 50.77
CA LEU A 139 -31.98 -20.74 50.43
C LEU A 139 -33.12 -21.26 51.33
N LYS A 140 -33.20 -20.80 52.58
CA LYS A 140 -34.29 -21.16 53.50
C LYS A 140 -35.61 -20.51 53.08
N SER A 141 -35.57 -19.22 52.75
CA SER A 141 -36.77 -18.46 52.34
C SER A 141 -37.12 -18.68 50.87
N ILE A 142 -36.15 -19.00 50.02
CA ILE A 142 -36.33 -19.24 48.58
C ILE A 142 -35.62 -20.55 48.18
N PRO A 143 -36.23 -21.72 48.46
CA PRO A 143 -35.60 -23.02 48.22
C PRO A 143 -35.25 -23.29 46.75
N VAL A 144 -35.93 -22.60 45.83
CA VAL A 144 -35.76 -22.77 44.38
C VAL A 144 -35.31 -21.46 43.70
N VAL A 145 -34.45 -20.69 44.37
CA VAL A 145 -34.00 -19.36 43.88
C VAL A 145 -33.45 -19.42 42.45
N ALA A 146 -32.80 -20.53 42.06
CA ALA A 146 -32.27 -20.73 40.72
C ALA A 146 -33.35 -20.88 39.64
N GLU A 147 -34.43 -21.61 39.92
CA GLU A 147 -35.54 -21.73 38.97
C GLU A 147 -36.41 -20.48 38.98
N GLU A 148 -36.59 -19.83 40.12
CA GLU A 148 -37.33 -18.57 40.20
C GLU A 148 -36.60 -17.43 39.48
N LEU A 149 -35.28 -17.29 39.62
CA LEU A 149 -34.48 -16.34 38.84
C LEU A 149 -34.57 -16.60 37.33
N LYS A 150 -34.70 -17.88 36.94
CA LYS A 150 -34.84 -18.27 35.53
C LYS A 150 -36.25 -18.03 34.98
N ASN A 151 -37.28 -18.33 35.77
CA ASN A 151 -38.67 -18.32 35.33
C ASN A 151 -39.36 -16.96 35.55
N MET A 152 -38.95 -16.20 36.58
CA MET A 152 -39.52 -14.91 36.99
C MET A 152 -38.42 -13.89 37.41
N PRO A 153 -37.47 -13.55 36.53
CA PRO A 153 -36.33 -12.68 36.88
C PRO A 153 -36.77 -11.29 37.34
N ALA A 154 -37.71 -10.65 36.64
CA ALA A 154 -38.13 -9.27 36.91
C ALA A 154 -38.61 -9.08 38.36
N LYS A 155 -39.55 -9.92 38.81
CA LYS A 155 -40.11 -9.82 40.17
C LYS A 155 -39.08 -10.05 41.26
N LEU A 156 -38.12 -10.94 41.04
CA LEU A 156 -37.10 -11.24 42.04
C LEU A 156 -36.04 -10.13 42.08
N LEU A 157 -35.69 -9.55 40.94
CA LEU A 157 -34.82 -8.38 40.87
C LEU A 157 -35.49 -7.16 41.51
N ASP A 158 -36.80 -6.96 41.33
CA ASP A 158 -37.55 -5.92 42.03
C ASP A 158 -37.51 -6.12 43.56
N CYS A 159 -37.65 -7.37 44.03
CA CYS A 159 -37.52 -7.69 45.45
C CYS A 159 -36.11 -7.38 45.97
N MET A 160 -35.07 -7.72 45.21
CA MET A 160 -33.67 -7.41 45.56
C MET A 160 -33.40 -5.91 45.54
N GLY A 161 -33.93 -5.19 44.55
CA GLY A 161 -33.82 -3.74 44.40
C GLY A 161 -34.48 -3.01 45.56
N LEU A 162 -35.66 -3.47 45.99
CA LEU A 162 -36.34 -2.93 47.16
C LEU A 162 -35.59 -3.24 48.45
N ALA A 163 -35.06 -4.46 48.60
CA ALA A 163 -34.27 -4.86 49.75
C ALA A 163 -33.00 -4.01 49.92
N ILE A 164 -32.20 -3.83 48.86
CA ILE A 164 -31.00 -2.99 48.93
C ILE A 164 -31.36 -1.52 49.18
N HIS A 165 -32.44 -1.02 48.56
CA HIS A 165 -32.93 0.33 48.81
C HIS A 165 -33.28 0.50 50.29
N GLN A 166 -33.98 -0.45 50.90
CA GLN A 166 -34.29 -0.42 52.33
C GLN A 166 -33.05 -0.47 53.21
N VAL A 167 -32.06 -1.32 52.90
CA VAL A 167 -30.80 -1.38 53.67
C VAL A 167 -30.03 -0.06 53.61
N LEU A 168 -29.87 0.52 52.40
CA LEU A 168 -29.17 1.78 52.21
C LEU A 168 -29.93 2.97 52.83
N THR A 169 -31.26 2.94 52.79
CA THR A 169 -32.13 3.99 53.33
C THR A 169 -32.27 3.89 54.85
N LYS A 170 -32.27 2.69 55.45
CA LYS A 170 -32.22 2.50 56.91
C LYS A 170 -30.98 3.15 57.53
N ASP A 171 -29.86 3.23 56.79
CA ASP A 171 -28.68 4.01 57.20
C ASP A 171 -28.85 5.53 57.01
N LEU A 172 -29.69 5.99 56.08
CA LEU A 172 -30.08 7.41 55.91
C LEU A 172 -31.13 7.86 56.93
N GLU A 173 -32.02 6.97 57.38
CA GLU A 173 -33.03 7.23 58.42
C GLU A 173 -32.38 7.52 59.79
N LYS A 174 -31.13 7.12 60.00
CA LYS A 174 -30.33 7.54 61.15
C LYS A 174 -29.91 9.02 61.10
N HIS A 175 -29.97 9.66 59.94
CA HIS A 175 -29.63 11.08 59.74
C HIS A 175 -30.80 11.96 59.25
N VAL A 176 -31.90 11.38 58.80
CA VAL A 176 -33.08 12.13 58.31
C VAL A 176 -34.31 11.75 59.14
N ALA A 177 -34.23 12.04 60.44
CA ALA A 177 -35.41 12.21 61.28
C ALA A 177 -35.80 13.70 61.32
N GLU A 178 -35.98 14.31 60.15
CA GLU A 178 -36.60 15.62 59.94
C GLU A 178 -36.65 15.83 58.43
N LEU A 179 -37.79 15.54 57.80
CA LEU A 179 -38.44 16.36 56.75
C LEU A 179 -39.65 15.60 56.20
N GLN A 180 -40.80 16.27 56.33
CA GLN A 180 -42.13 15.76 56.00
C GLN A 180 -42.41 15.70 54.50
N GLU A 181 -43.36 14.79 54.21
CA GLU A 181 -44.13 14.56 53.00
C GLU A 181 -44.42 15.80 52.13
N GLN A 182 -44.21 15.63 50.82
CA GLN A 182 -45.13 16.15 49.81
C GLN A 182 -45.37 15.10 48.74
N GLU A 183 -46.60 14.57 48.71
CA GLU A 183 -47.14 13.81 47.60
C GLU A 183 -47.29 14.69 46.36
N GLY A 184 -46.83 14.18 45.23
CA GLY A 184 -47.11 14.69 43.89
C GLY A 184 -46.98 13.55 42.89
N LEU A 185 -47.88 13.54 41.88
CA LEU A 185 -47.94 12.51 40.83
C LEU A 185 -46.54 12.10 40.33
N PRO A 186 -46.34 10.80 39.99
CA PRO A 186 -45.04 10.34 39.52
C PRO A 186 -44.61 11.21 38.33
N PRO A 187 -43.40 11.81 38.37
CA PRO A 187 -42.92 12.57 37.24
C PRO A 187 -42.89 11.65 36.02
N ILE A 188 -43.16 12.19 34.84
CA ILE A 188 -42.91 11.48 33.58
C ILE A 188 -41.40 11.27 33.50
N VAL A 189 -40.93 10.11 33.96
CA VAL A 189 -39.53 9.72 33.90
C VAL A 189 -39.25 9.29 32.47
N SER A 190 -38.52 10.11 31.72
CA SER A 190 -37.98 9.70 30.43
C SER A 190 -36.80 8.75 30.68
N VAL A 191 -37.01 7.47 30.42
CA VAL A 191 -35.95 6.46 30.52
C VAL A 191 -35.10 6.49 29.25
N PRO A 192 -33.78 6.76 29.34
CA PRO A 192 -32.91 6.64 28.19
C PRO A 192 -32.79 5.16 27.80
N HIS A 193 -32.93 4.87 26.50
CA HIS A 193 -32.73 3.54 25.93
C HIS A 193 -31.92 3.64 24.63
N ILE A 194 -31.11 2.62 24.35
CA ILE A 194 -30.31 2.46 23.12
C ILE A 194 -30.51 1.04 22.59
N HIS A 195 -30.65 0.88 21.27
CA HIS A 195 -30.61 -0.43 20.63
C HIS A 195 -29.18 -0.79 20.20
N ALA A 196 -28.70 -1.96 20.62
CA ALA A 196 -27.40 -2.51 20.24
C ALA A 196 -27.58 -3.84 19.48
N ARG A 197 -26.69 -4.13 18.53
CA ARG A 197 -26.62 -5.45 17.86
C ARG A 197 -25.43 -6.24 18.37
N VAL A 198 -25.69 -7.42 18.91
CA VAL A 198 -24.67 -8.36 19.37
C VAL A 198 -24.47 -9.45 18.32
N GLN A 199 -23.22 -9.70 17.92
CA GLN A 199 -22.87 -10.72 16.92
C GLN A 199 -22.21 -11.92 17.60
N GLU A 200 -22.60 -13.13 17.17
CA GLU A 200 -22.00 -14.39 17.60
C GLU A 200 -20.50 -14.44 17.26
N LEU A 201 -19.64 -14.64 18.27
CA LEU A 201 -18.21 -14.88 18.09
C LEU A 201 -17.98 -16.37 17.82
N MET A 202 -17.74 -16.75 16.56
CA MET A 202 -17.44 -18.14 16.22
C MET A 202 -16.06 -18.55 16.74
N SER A 203 -16.01 -19.58 17.60
CA SER A 203 -14.75 -20.25 17.94
C SER A 203 -14.25 -21.08 16.74
N ASP A 204 -12.93 -21.20 16.57
CA ASP A 204 -12.31 -21.92 15.44
C ASP A 204 -12.77 -23.39 15.34
N ASP A 205 -13.15 -24.01 16.47
CA ASP A 205 -13.65 -25.39 16.54
C ASP A 205 -15.12 -25.56 16.08
N GLN A 206 -15.89 -24.46 15.97
CA GLN A 206 -17.32 -24.48 15.61
C GLN A 206 -17.63 -23.82 14.26
N ARG A 207 -16.62 -23.59 13.41
CA ARG A 207 -16.84 -23.15 12.02
C ARG A 207 -17.51 -24.26 11.21
N GLU A 208 -18.84 -24.37 11.31
CA GLU A 208 -19.63 -24.93 10.22
C GLU A 208 -19.31 -24.11 8.96
N ALA A 209 -18.56 -24.72 8.04
CA ALA A 209 -17.95 -24.02 6.92
C ALA A 209 -18.99 -23.20 6.13
N GLY A 210 -18.83 -21.87 6.14
CA GLY A 210 -19.61 -20.94 5.32
C GLY A 210 -20.88 -20.35 5.95
N ARG A 211 -21.18 -20.61 7.22
CA ARG A 211 -22.32 -19.95 7.90
C ARG A 211 -21.99 -18.51 8.29
N ILE A 212 -22.92 -17.59 8.04
CA ILE A 212 -22.82 -16.18 8.46
C ILE A 212 -23.08 -16.09 9.98
N PRO A 213 -22.32 -15.30 10.75
CA PRO A 213 -22.56 -15.17 12.19
C PRO A 213 -23.92 -14.55 12.46
N ARG A 214 -24.67 -15.15 13.40
CA ARG A 214 -25.98 -14.63 13.77
C ARG A 214 -25.85 -13.34 14.57
N THR A 215 -26.81 -12.44 14.38
CA THR A 215 -26.92 -11.18 15.13
C THR A 215 -28.20 -11.17 15.93
N ILE A 216 -28.13 -10.65 17.15
CA ILE A 216 -29.27 -10.45 18.05
C ILE A 216 -29.37 -8.95 18.33
N GLU A 217 -30.58 -8.40 18.28
CA GLU A 217 -30.85 -7.03 18.72
C GLU A 217 -31.16 -7.04 20.22
N CYS A 218 -30.51 -6.13 20.94
CA CYS A 218 -30.63 -5.94 22.37
C CYS A 218 -31.02 -4.49 22.63
N GLU A 219 -31.87 -4.26 23.62
CA GLU A 219 -32.20 -2.92 24.12
C GLU A 219 -31.48 -2.71 25.45
N LEU A 220 -30.77 -1.59 25.55
CA LEU A 220 -30.03 -1.16 26.74
C LEU A 220 -30.77 0.03 27.33
N SER A 221 -31.19 -0.06 28.58
CA SER A 221 -31.92 1.00 29.28
C SER A 221 -31.11 1.55 30.45
N HIS A 222 -31.46 2.75 30.92
CA HIS A 222 -30.93 3.35 32.15
C HIS A 222 -29.39 3.49 32.16
N ASP A 223 -28.72 2.87 33.13
CA ASP A 223 -27.27 2.92 33.40
C ASP A 223 -26.44 2.12 32.38
N LEU A 224 -27.09 1.27 31.58
CA LEU A 224 -26.43 0.46 30.54
C LEU A 224 -26.23 1.22 29.23
N VAL A 225 -26.83 2.40 29.10
CA VAL A 225 -26.65 3.33 27.98
C VAL A 225 -25.18 3.76 27.92
N ASP A 226 -24.55 3.69 26.74
CA ASP A 226 -23.12 3.95 26.50
C ASP A 226 -22.11 3.02 27.22
N SER A 227 -22.57 1.94 27.85
CA SER A 227 -21.67 0.94 28.48
C SER A 227 -20.87 0.09 27.48
N CYS A 228 -21.25 0.10 26.20
CA CYS A 228 -20.63 -0.72 25.15
C CYS A 228 -20.19 0.10 23.93
N VAL A 229 -19.00 -0.21 23.41
CA VAL A 229 -18.43 0.38 22.20
C VAL A 229 -18.39 -0.67 21.07
N PRO A 230 -18.68 -0.30 19.81
CA PRO A 230 -18.57 -1.23 18.67
C PRO A 230 -17.18 -1.88 18.57
N GLY A 231 -17.15 -3.20 18.34
CA GLY A 231 -15.91 -3.97 18.16
C GLY A 231 -15.34 -4.64 19.43
N ASN A 232 -15.99 -4.52 20.59
CA ASN A 232 -15.60 -5.26 21.79
C ASN A 232 -15.97 -6.75 21.68
N GLY A 233 -14.96 -7.62 21.50
CA GLY A 233 -15.13 -9.07 21.50
C GLY A 233 -15.33 -9.65 22.90
N ARG A 234 -16.39 -10.45 23.08
CA ARG A 234 -16.70 -11.23 24.30
C ARG A 234 -16.63 -12.73 23.99
N ASN A 235 -16.06 -13.50 24.92
CA ASN A 235 -16.21 -14.96 24.94
C ASN A 235 -17.38 -15.28 25.88
N THR A 236 -18.54 -15.62 25.32
CA THR A 236 -19.62 -16.27 26.05
C THR A 236 -19.63 -17.74 25.66
N ASN A 237 -18.91 -18.56 26.43
CA ASN A 237 -19.10 -20.00 26.37
C ASN A 237 -20.41 -20.33 27.07
N ASP A 238 -21.53 -20.30 26.35
CA ASP A 238 -22.71 -21.09 26.69
C ASP A 238 -23.61 -21.28 25.46
N LYS A 239 -23.90 -22.54 25.15
CA LYS A 239 -24.79 -22.93 24.05
C LYS A 239 -26.24 -22.77 24.50
N CYS A 240 -27.02 -21.93 23.83
CA CYS A 240 -28.47 -22.07 23.76
C CYS A 240 -29.01 -21.63 22.39
N MET A 241 -29.58 -22.58 21.66
CA MET A 241 -30.34 -22.34 20.42
C MET A 241 -31.81 -22.13 20.77
N PHE A 242 -32.23 -20.89 20.95
CA PHE A 242 -33.63 -20.46 20.78
C PHE A 242 -33.62 -18.98 20.34
N LEU A 243 -34.64 -18.56 19.58
CA LEU A 243 -34.86 -17.14 19.27
C LEU A 243 -35.20 -16.45 20.60
N LEU A 244 -34.22 -15.82 21.22
CA LEU A 244 -34.33 -15.21 22.54
C LEU A 244 -34.43 -13.70 22.37
N TYR A 245 -35.55 -13.12 22.81
CA TYR A 245 -35.63 -11.70 23.10
C TYR A 245 -34.85 -11.50 24.40
N ILE A 246 -33.66 -10.88 24.34
CA ILE A 246 -32.83 -10.62 25.50
C ILE A 246 -33.08 -9.16 25.91
N GLU A 247 -33.90 -8.97 26.93
CA GLU A 247 -33.92 -7.74 27.71
C GLU A 247 -32.69 -7.78 28.64
N ALA A 248 -31.71 -6.92 28.37
CA ALA A 248 -30.42 -6.97 29.04
C ALA A 248 -30.49 -6.23 30.38
N ASN A 249 -30.72 -6.97 31.47
CA ASN A 249 -30.83 -6.38 32.82
C ASN A 249 -29.49 -5.88 33.39
N SER A 250 -28.35 -6.40 32.92
CA SER A 250 -27.03 -5.86 33.26
C SER A 250 -25.99 -6.22 32.18
N ILE A 251 -25.06 -5.29 31.92
CA ILE A 251 -23.91 -5.52 31.05
C ILE A 251 -22.65 -5.30 31.88
N SER A 252 -22.05 -6.38 32.39
CA SER A 252 -20.76 -6.32 33.05
C SER A 252 -19.63 -6.66 32.08
N ASN A 253 -18.78 -5.68 31.77
CA ASN A 253 -17.60 -5.91 30.92
C ASN A 253 -16.61 -6.82 31.67
N SER A 254 -16.65 -8.13 31.44
CA SER A 254 -15.81 -9.12 32.11
C SER A 254 -14.31 -9.05 31.76
N LYS A 255 -13.85 -7.96 31.13
CA LYS A 255 -12.42 -7.58 31.10
C LYS A 255 -11.98 -6.76 32.31
N GLY A 256 -12.87 -6.38 33.22
CA GLY A 256 -12.53 -5.67 34.45
C GLY A 256 -13.44 -6.09 35.57
N GLN A 257 -13.00 -7.06 36.39
CA GLN A 257 -13.37 -7.11 37.80
C GLN A 257 -12.50 -8.09 38.58
N LYS A 258 -11.60 -7.54 39.40
CA LYS A 258 -11.49 -7.88 40.83
C LYS A 258 -11.12 -6.61 41.59
N ALA A 259 -12.03 -6.21 42.48
CA ALA A 259 -11.94 -5.30 43.63
C ALA A 259 -10.94 -4.12 43.57
N LYS A 260 -11.48 -2.89 43.55
CA LYS A 260 -10.73 -1.66 43.83
C LYS A 260 -10.69 -1.38 45.33
N SER A 261 -9.52 -0.97 45.81
CA SER A 261 -9.36 -0.05 46.93
C SER A 261 -8.84 1.28 46.38
N SER A 262 -9.54 2.36 46.74
CA SER A 262 -9.33 3.80 46.53
C SER A 262 -7.92 4.34 46.18
N MET A 263 -7.82 5.19 45.14
CA MET A 263 -7.54 6.65 45.24
C MET A 263 -7.50 7.32 43.84
N GLU A 264 -7.78 8.62 43.84
CA GLU A 264 -8.23 9.49 42.74
C GLU A 264 -7.21 9.81 41.63
N SER A 265 -7.72 10.06 40.41
CA SER A 265 -7.50 11.31 39.66
C SER A 265 -8.27 11.30 38.33
N ASP A 266 -8.94 12.42 38.03
CA ASP A 266 -9.69 12.68 36.80
C ASP A 266 -8.82 12.62 35.54
N THR A 267 -9.09 11.66 34.65
CA THR A 267 -8.85 11.83 33.20
C THR A 267 -9.75 10.87 32.42
N GLU A 268 -10.69 11.43 31.65
CA GLU A 268 -11.58 10.70 30.75
C GLU A 268 -10.78 10.01 29.63
N GLY A 269 -10.66 8.69 29.75
CA GLY A 269 -10.21 7.76 28.73
C GLY A 269 -10.70 6.35 29.08
N PRO A 270 -10.83 5.42 28.13
CA PRO A 270 -11.24 4.05 28.44
C PRO A 270 -10.14 3.40 29.30
N SER A 271 -10.32 3.42 30.63
CA SER A 271 -9.31 2.99 31.59
C SER A 271 -9.12 1.48 31.49
N VAL A 272 -7.96 1.06 30.99
CA VAL A 272 -7.48 -0.31 31.20
C VAL A 272 -7.09 -0.39 32.68
N GLU A 273 -7.99 -0.90 33.51
CA GLU A 273 -7.68 -1.17 34.91
C GLU A 273 -6.69 -2.33 35.02
N PHE A 274 -5.56 -2.08 35.69
CA PHE A 274 -4.53 -3.10 35.91
C PHE A 274 -4.79 -3.80 37.25
N SER A 275 -4.83 -5.13 37.24
CA SER A 275 -4.85 -5.91 38.49
C SER A 275 -3.49 -5.81 39.18
N LEU A 276 -3.44 -5.96 40.52
CA LEU A 276 -2.18 -6.10 41.25
C LEU A 276 -1.27 -7.19 40.66
N LYS A 277 -1.85 -8.30 40.18
CA LYS A 277 -1.09 -9.36 39.49
C LYS A 277 -0.44 -8.88 38.20
N ASP A 278 -1.12 -8.00 37.46
CA ASP A 278 -0.60 -7.44 36.22
C ASP A 278 0.54 -6.47 36.51
N LEU A 279 0.42 -5.66 37.57
CA LEU A 279 1.47 -4.74 38.00
C LEU A 279 2.72 -5.49 38.45
N TYR A 280 2.58 -6.56 39.24
CA TYR A 280 3.71 -7.43 39.61
C TYR A 280 4.39 -8.04 38.38
N ALA A 281 3.62 -8.54 37.41
CA ALA A 281 4.19 -9.10 36.19
C ALA A 281 4.87 -8.05 35.30
N ILE A 282 4.33 -6.82 35.25
CA ILE A 282 4.98 -5.69 34.56
C ILE A 282 6.31 -5.33 35.23
N GLN A 283 6.34 -5.29 36.56
CA GLN A 283 7.55 -5.02 37.34
C GLN A 283 8.61 -6.11 37.14
N GLU A 284 8.19 -7.38 37.10
CA GLU A 284 9.07 -8.51 36.83
C GLU A 284 9.70 -8.41 35.43
N ILE A 285 8.89 -8.14 34.41
CA ILE A 285 9.38 -7.89 33.04
C ILE A 285 10.36 -6.70 33.03
N GLN A 286 10.04 -5.60 33.71
CA GLN A 286 10.90 -4.42 33.77
C GLN A 286 12.27 -4.72 34.40
N SER A 287 12.32 -5.65 35.36
CA SER A 287 13.54 -5.97 36.10
C SER A 287 14.59 -6.78 35.32
N GLU A 288 14.22 -7.27 34.13
CA GLU A 288 15.12 -8.03 33.25
C GLU A 288 16.25 -7.17 32.67
N GLU A 289 17.50 -7.64 32.75
CA GLU A 289 18.68 -6.88 32.31
C GLU A 289 18.69 -6.60 30.80
N ASN A 290 18.18 -7.52 29.98
CA ASN A 290 18.16 -7.42 28.51
C ASN A 290 16.74 -7.23 27.96
N LEU A 291 15.98 -6.30 28.56
CA LEU A 291 14.56 -6.09 28.27
C LEU A 291 14.24 -5.82 26.79
N LEU A 292 15.05 -5.00 26.11
CA LEU A 292 14.86 -4.76 24.67
C LEU A 292 14.91 -6.06 23.87
N THR A 293 15.95 -6.85 24.09
CA THR A 293 16.15 -8.13 23.40
C THR A 293 15.01 -9.10 23.70
N LEU A 294 14.57 -9.17 24.97
CA LEU A 294 13.45 -10.00 25.40
C LEU A 294 12.15 -9.62 24.67
N ILE A 295 11.80 -8.33 24.65
CA ILE A 295 10.58 -7.84 23.98
C ILE A 295 10.66 -8.09 22.47
N VAL A 296 11.79 -7.76 21.83
CA VAL A 296 11.99 -7.90 20.38
C VAL A 296 11.83 -9.36 19.93
N ASN A 297 12.42 -10.29 20.68
CA ASN A 297 12.32 -11.72 20.38
C ASN A 297 10.94 -12.31 20.75
N SER A 298 10.22 -11.69 21.70
CA SER A 298 8.86 -12.09 22.10
C SER A 298 7.76 -11.61 21.15
N LEU A 299 8.01 -10.58 20.31
CA LEU A 299 7.02 -10.06 19.37
C LEU A 299 6.55 -11.09 18.35
N CYS A 300 7.49 -11.83 17.77
CA CYS A 300 7.27 -12.78 16.67
C CYS A 300 8.23 -13.96 16.80
N PRO A 301 8.09 -14.83 17.82
CA PRO A 301 8.99 -15.96 18.03
C PRO A 301 8.92 -16.98 16.89
N ALA A 302 7.84 -17.00 16.10
CA ALA A 302 7.70 -17.91 14.96
C ALA A 302 8.60 -17.57 13.77
N ILE A 303 9.11 -16.34 13.67
CA ILE A 303 9.96 -15.90 12.55
C ILE A 303 11.39 -15.79 13.05
N TYR A 304 12.32 -16.50 12.42
CA TYR A 304 13.74 -16.40 12.74
C TYR A 304 14.37 -15.14 12.12
N GLY A 305 15.36 -14.56 12.79
CA GLY A 305 16.11 -13.39 12.30
C GLY A 305 15.33 -12.07 12.31
N HIS A 306 15.78 -11.14 11.46
CA HIS A 306 15.21 -9.80 11.27
C HIS A 306 15.08 -8.98 12.56
N GLU A 307 16.08 -9.06 13.43
CA GLU A 307 16.07 -8.48 14.78
C GLU A 307 15.90 -6.96 14.75
N LEU A 308 16.58 -6.27 13.83
CA LEU A 308 16.46 -4.81 13.67
C LEU A 308 15.07 -4.39 13.16
N VAL A 309 14.44 -5.22 12.31
CA VAL A 309 13.06 -4.96 11.84
C VAL A 309 12.07 -5.17 12.98
N LYS A 310 12.25 -6.22 13.78
CA LYS A 310 11.47 -6.48 15.00
C LYS A 310 11.68 -5.37 16.04
N ALA A 311 12.89 -4.85 16.19
CA ALA A 311 13.16 -3.68 17.03
C ALA A 311 12.38 -2.45 16.55
N GLY A 312 12.40 -2.16 15.25
CA GLY A 312 11.57 -1.09 14.66
C GLY A 312 10.06 -1.30 14.88
N LEU A 313 9.56 -2.54 14.70
CA LEU A 313 8.18 -2.94 14.99
C LEU A 313 7.83 -2.72 16.48
N ALA A 314 8.76 -3.03 17.40
CA ALA A 314 8.60 -2.79 18.83
C ALA A 314 8.48 -1.28 19.12
N LEU A 315 9.38 -0.46 18.59
CA LEU A 315 9.33 1.00 18.78
C LEU A 315 8.02 1.59 18.23
N ALA A 316 7.52 1.09 17.10
CA ALA A 316 6.23 1.51 16.55
C ALA A 316 5.04 1.12 17.45
N LEU A 317 5.13 -0.03 18.12
CA LEU A 317 4.14 -0.51 19.07
C LEU A 317 4.09 0.33 20.35
N PHE A 318 5.22 0.76 20.90
CA PHE A 318 5.24 1.63 22.09
C PHE A 318 4.89 3.09 21.74
N GLY A 319 5.36 3.60 20.61
CA GLY A 319 5.10 4.97 20.14
C GLY A 319 5.81 6.05 20.95
N GLY A 320 6.04 7.22 20.34
CA GLY A 320 6.65 8.38 21.00
C GLY A 320 5.65 9.13 21.90
N CYS A 321 6.04 10.32 22.39
CA CYS A 321 5.15 11.15 23.21
C CYS A 321 4.36 12.13 22.33
N GLN A 322 3.04 12.18 22.54
CA GLN A 322 2.24 13.26 21.94
C GLN A 322 2.59 14.57 22.64
N LYS A 323 2.98 15.58 21.87
CA LYS A 323 3.33 16.91 22.37
C LYS A 323 2.41 17.96 21.76
N TYR A 324 2.39 19.15 22.36
CA TYR A 324 1.69 20.31 21.83
C TYR A 324 2.66 21.47 21.71
N LEU A 325 2.54 22.25 20.63
CA LEU A 325 3.45 23.36 20.37
C LEU A 325 3.18 24.59 21.26
N ASP A 326 1.93 24.78 21.68
CA ASP A 326 1.48 25.91 22.49
C ASP A 326 1.05 25.44 23.89
N ASP A 327 1.27 26.28 24.92
CA ASP A 327 0.78 26.08 26.31
C ASP A 327 -0.75 25.89 26.39
N LYS A 328 -1.48 26.28 25.33
CA LYS A 328 -2.94 26.12 25.22
C LYS A 328 -3.37 24.79 24.56
N ASN A 329 -2.44 23.87 24.31
CA ASN A 329 -2.68 22.55 23.69
C ASN A 329 -3.44 22.59 22.34
N ARG A 330 -3.24 23.64 21.54
CA ARG A 330 -4.02 23.86 20.31
C ARG A 330 -3.48 23.12 19.08
N ILE A 331 -2.17 22.99 18.99
CA ILE A 331 -1.50 22.40 17.82
C ILE A 331 -0.81 21.11 18.28
N PRO A 332 -1.40 19.93 18.01
CA PRO A 332 -0.78 18.66 18.33
C PRO A 332 0.42 18.40 17.42
N VAL A 333 1.51 17.91 18.02
CA VAL A 333 2.69 17.38 17.34
C VAL A 333 2.62 15.87 17.45
N ARG A 334 2.60 15.20 16.28
CA ARG A 334 2.52 13.74 16.17
C ARG A 334 3.62 13.07 17.01
N GLY A 335 3.23 12.17 17.92
CA GLY A 335 4.14 11.28 18.65
C GLY A 335 4.29 9.89 18.01
N ASP A 336 3.33 9.46 17.20
CA ASP A 336 3.28 8.11 16.65
C ASP A 336 4.22 7.96 15.43
N PRO A 337 5.21 7.04 15.47
CA PRO A 337 6.03 6.72 14.32
C PRO A 337 5.25 5.81 13.35
N HIS A 338 5.57 5.87 12.06
CA HIS A 338 5.00 5.04 11.02
C HIS A 338 6.09 4.20 10.35
N MET A 339 5.75 2.97 9.98
CA MET A 339 6.73 2.06 9.40
C MET A 339 6.20 1.32 8.18
N LEU A 340 7.08 1.11 7.21
CA LEU A 340 6.83 0.33 6.01
C LEU A 340 7.84 -0.82 5.91
N VAL A 341 7.36 -2.04 5.78
CA VAL A 341 8.18 -3.24 5.52
C VAL A 341 7.95 -3.67 4.07
N VAL A 342 8.97 -3.52 3.24
CA VAL A 342 8.99 -3.94 1.85
C VAL A 342 9.78 -5.23 1.75
N GLY A 343 9.37 -6.18 0.93
CA GLY A 343 10.26 -7.30 0.62
C GLY A 343 9.62 -8.33 -0.25
N ASP A 344 10.39 -9.34 -0.61
CA ASP A 344 9.92 -10.45 -1.45
C ASP A 344 8.82 -11.26 -0.72
N PRO A 345 7.85 -11.85 -1.44
CA PRO A 345 6.84 -12.73 -0.86
C PRO A 345 7.48 -13.90 -0.09
N GLY A 346 6.88 -14.32 1.02
CA GLY A 346 7.36 -15.47 1.81
C GLY A 346 8.23 -15.12 3.02
N LEU A 347 8.71 -13.89 3.15
CA LEU A 347 9.57 -13.43 4.27
C LEU A 347 8.82 -13.14 5.59
N GLY A 348 7.64 -13.75 5.82
CA GLY A 348 6.90 -13.61 7.09
C GLY A 348 6.26 -12.23 7.39
N LYS A 349 6.28 -11.28 6.46
CA LYS A 349 5.76 -9.90 6.66
C LYS A 349 4.33 -9.85 7.21
N SER A 350 3.38 -10.54 6.58
CA SER A 350 1.98 -10.58 7.02
C SER A 350 1.83 -11.18 8.43
N GLN A 351 2.66 -12.18 8.77
CA GLN A 351 2.65 -12.79 10.09
C GLN A 351 3.19 -11.83 11.16
N MET A 352 4.21 -11.01 10.84
CA MET A 352 4.67 -9.94 11.73
C MET A 352 3.56 -8.92 12.02
N LEU A 353 2.85 -8.46 10.98
CA LEU A 353 1.73 -7.52 11.13
C LEU A 353 0.58 -8.11 11.95
N GLN A 354 0.23 -9.37 11.72
CA GLN A 354 -0.81 -10.05 12.50
C GLN A 354 -0.43 -10.19 13.98
N ALA A 355 0.81 -10.55 14.27
CA ALA A 355 1.30 -10.62 15.65
C ALA A 355 1.21 -9.25 16.34
N LEU A 356 1.67 -8.19 15.67
CA LEU A 356 1.55 -6.82 16.18
C LEU A 356 0.11 -6.40 16.44
N SER A 357 -0.82 -6.65 15.51
CA SER A 357 -2.24 -6.31 15.69
C SER A 357 -2.85 -7.00 16.91
N ARG A 358 -2.36 -8.19 17.27
CA ARG A 358 -2.78 -8.91 18.47
C ARG A 358 -2.10 -8.36 19.72
N ILE A 359 -0.87 -7.87 19.66
CA ILE A 359 -0.18 -7.35 20.84
C ILE A 359 -0.63 -5.92 21.16
N ALA A 360 -1.00 -5.12 20.15
CA ALA A 360 -1.47 -3.76 20.36
C ALA A 360 -2.78 -3.72 21.17
N PRO A 361 -2.95 -2.74 22.09
CA PRO A 361 -4.17 -2.60 22.89
C PRO A 361 -5.41 -2.29 22.03
N ARG A 362 -5.22 -1.50 20.96
CA ARG A 362 -6.23 -1.20 19.92
C ARG A 362 -5.65 -1.49 18.53
N GLY A 363 -5.38 -2.76 18.27
CA GLY A 363 -4.84 -3.22 16.99
C GLY A 363 -5.92 -3.53 15.97
N VAL A 364 -5.85 -2.92 14.78
CA VAL A 364 -6.70 -3.21 13.63
C VAL A 364 -5.84 -3.75 12.50
N TYR A 365 -6.26 -4.85 11.88
CA TYR A 365 -5.59 -5.44 10.73
C TYR A 365 -6.46 -5.33 9.49
N VAL A 366 -5.89 -4.81 8.40
CA VAL A 366 -6.57 -4.61 7.13
C VAL A 366 -5.68 -5.11 5.99
N CYS A 367 -6.30 -5.73 4.99
CA CYS A 367 -5.64 -6.06 3.73
C CYS A 367 -5.96 -4.99 2.68
N GLY A 368 -4.94 -4.47 2.00
CA GLY A 368 -5.03 -3.41 1.01
C GLY A 368 -6.03 -3.71 -0.11
N ASN A 369 -6.04 -4.96 -0.61
CA ASN A 369 -6.97 -5.45 -1.63
C ASN A 369 -8.45 -5.44 -1.19
N ALA A 370 -8.71 -5.77 0.07
CA ALA A 370 -10.06 -5.83 0.62
C ALA A 370 -10.56 -4.47 1.13
N SER A 371 -9.63 -3.54 1.37
CA SER A 371 -9.94 -2.22 1.89
C SER A 371 -10.42 -1.29 0.78
N THR A 372 -11.49 -0.54 1.05
CA THR A 372 -11.93 0.58 0.22
C THR A 372 -11.59 1.89 0.95
N SER A 373 -11.59 3.03 0.26
CA SER A 373 -11.35 4.32 0.94
C SER A 373 -12.36 4.55 2.05
N SER A 374 -13.61 4.14 1.81
CA SER A 374 -14.71 4.17 2.76
C SER A 374 -14.49 3.19 3.94
N GLY A 375 -14.00 1.97 3.69
CA GLY A 375 -13.66 1.01 4.75
C GLY A 375 -12.44 1.38 5.59
N LEU A 376 -11.53 2.21 5.07
CA LEU A 376 -10.38 2.73 5.82
C LEU A 376 -10.73 3.96 6.65
N THR A 377 -11.56 4.86 6.11
CA THR A 377 -11.90 6.13 6.76
C THR A 377 -13.22 6.07 7.49
N VAL A 378 -14.29 6.52 6.85
CA VAL A 378 -15.62 6.69 7.41
C VAL A 378 -16.62 6.52 6.29
N THR A 379 -17.63 5.69 6.53
CA THR A 379 -18.77 5.48 5.64
C THR A 379 -19.99 6.21 6.19
N LEU A 380 -20.83 6.71 5.29
CA LEU A 380 -22.16 7.17 5.66
C LEU A 380 -23.12 6.05 5.31
N SER A 381 -23.73 5.43 6.30
CA SER A 381 -24.84 4.51 6.11
C SER A 381 -26.15 5.23 6.38
N ARG A 382 -27.20 4.87 5.65
CA ARG A 382 -28.53 5.40 5.91
C ARG A 382 -29.23 4.43 6.84
N ASP A 383 -29.60 4.90 8.02
CA ASP A 383 -30.36 4.07 8.94
C ASP A 383 -31.75 3.81 8.33
N SER A 384 -32.15 2.54 8.33
CA SER A 384 -33.39 2.09 7.70
C SER A 384 -34.62 2.43 8.53
N ALA A 385 -34.45 2.63 9.85
CA ALA A 385 -35.53 2.98 10.76
C ALA A 385 -35.82 4.49 10.76
N SER A 386 -34.79 5.33 10.94
CA SER A 386 -34.95 6.80 10.97
C SER A 386 -34.94 7.45 9.59
N GLY A 387 -34.30 6.81 8.59
CA GLY A 387 -34.03 7.43 7.29
C GLY A 387 -32.93 8.49 7.33
N ASP A 388 -32.31 8.73 8.49
CA ASP A 388 -31.20 9.66 8.70
C ASP A 388 -29.86 9.01 8.33
N PHE A 389 -28.85 9.85 8.06
CA PHE A 389 -27.50 9.38 7.76
C PHE A 389 -26.70 9.17 9.06
N ALA A 390 -26.22 7.94 9.28
CA ALA A 390 -25.34 7.57 10.37
C ALA A 390 -23.88 7.45 9.87
N LEU A 391 -22.94 7.78 10.75
CA LEU A 391 -21.50 7.65 10.50
C LEU A 391 -21.03 6.28 10.97
N GLU A 392 -20.37 5.54 10.08
CA GLU A 392 -19.73 4.27 10.36
C GLU A 392 -18.21 4.45 10.29
N ALA A 393 -17.53 4.16 11.40
CA ALA A 393 -16.09 4.29 11.50
C ALA A 393 -15.37 3.17 10.71
N GLY A 394 -14.44 3.56 9.85
CA GLY A 394 -13.50 2.66 9.19
C GLY A 394 -12.27 2.36 10.04
N ALA A 395 -11.37 1.56 9.48
CA ALA A 395 -10.25 0.97 10.21
C ALA A 395 -9.34 1.98 10.93
N LEU A 396 -9.04 3.13 10.31
CA LEU A 396 -8.13 4.14 10.89
C LEU A 396 -8.74 4.83 12.11
N VAL A 397 -10.05 5.08 12.08
CA VAL A 397 -10.78 5.71 13.19
C VAL A 397 -10.97 4.71 14.33
N LEU A 398 -11.25 3.44 14.02
CA LEU A 398 -11.32 2.38 15.02
C LEU A 398 -10.00 2.16 15.75
N ALA A 399 -8.87 2.37 15.06
CA ALA A 399 -7.51 2.23 15.57
C ALA A 399 -6.95 3.49 16.25
N ASP A 400 -7.76 4.52 16.55
CA ASP A 400 -7.30 5.73 17.26
C ASP A 400 -6.61 5.39 18.59
N GLN A 401 -5.48 6.04 18.87
CA GLN A 401 -4.51 5.77 19.95
C GLN A 401 -3.92 4.34 19.96
N GLY A 402 -4.06 3.62 18.86
CA GLY A 402 -3.71 2.22 18.70
C GLY A 402 -2.65 1.97 17.64
N LEU A 403 -2.89 0.92 16.85
CA LEU A 403 -2.05 0.48 15.75
C LEU A 403 -2.94 0.01 14.60
N CYS A 404 -2.72 0.54 13.41
CA CYS A 404 -3.35 0.08 12.18
C CYS A 404 -2.31 -0.65 11.31
N CYS A 405 -2.47 -1.97 11.18
CA CYS A 405 -1.65 -2.81 10.33
C CYS A 405 -2.28 -2.96 8.94
N ILE A 406 -1.54 -2.60 7.90
CA ILE A 406 -2.01 -2.68 6.51
C ILE A 406 -1.12 -3.63 5.70
N ASP A 407 -1.65 -4.78 5.34
CA ASP A 407 -0.97 -5.73 4.46
C ASP A 407 -1.28 -5.44 2.98
N GLU A 408 -0.44 -5.93 2.07
CA GLU A 408 -0.55 -5.69 0.61
C GLU A 408 -0.73 -4.21 0.25
N PHE A 409 0.05 -3.35 0.91
CA PHE A 409 -0.01 -1.91 0.73
C PHE A 409 0.25 -1.46 -0.72
N ASP A 410 0.99 -2.25 -1.51
CA ASP A 410 1.21 -2.00 -2.95
C ASP A 410 -0.05 -2.15 -3.81
N LYS A 411 -1.09 -2.81 -3.31
CA LYS A 411 -2.36 -3.03 -4.03
C LYS A 411 -3.39 -1.95 -3.78
N MET A 412 -3.11 -1.04 -2.86
CA MET A 412 -4.00 0.09 -2.58
C MET A 412 -3.98 1.06 -3.78
N GLY A 413 -5.16 1.35 -4.33
CA GLY A 413 -5.29 2.23 -5.49
C GLY A 413 -5.35 3.71 -5.09
N ASN A 414 -6.55 4.29 -5.18
CA ASN A 414 -6.80 5.71 -4.87
C ASN A 414 -6.92 5.99 -3.36
N GLN A 415 -6.74 5.00 -2.49
CA GLN A 415 -6.91 5.11 -1.04
C GLN A 415 -5.78 5.89 -0.35
N HIS A 416 -4.64 6.09 -1.03
CA HIS A 416 -3.49 6.80 -0.46
C HIS A 416 -3.82 8.23 -0.03
N GLN A 417 -4.77 8.90 -0.68
CA GLN A 417 -5.15 10.27 -0.31
C GLN A 417 -5.69 10.35 1.13
N ALA A 418 -6.53 9.39 1.52
CA ALA A 418 -7.04 9.28 2.88
C ALA A 418 -5.93 9.01 3.90
N LEU A 419 -4.95 8.18 3.53
CA LEU A 419 -3.80 7.89 4.38
C LEU A 419 -2.88 9.10 4.54
N LEU A 420 -2.69 9.92 3.50
CA LEU A 420 -1.88 11.15 3.59
C LEU A 420 -2.45 12.15 4.60
N GLU A 421 -3.79 12.25 4.69
CA GLU A 421 -4.44 13.09 5.71
C GLU A 421 -4.20 12.52 7.11
N ALA A 422 -4.55 11.25 7.32
CA ALA A 422 -4.41 10.58 8.61
C ALA A 422 -2.96 10.56 9.13
N MET A 423 -1.97 10.28 8.26
CA MET A 423 -0.55 10.23 8.65
C MET A 423 0.06 11.59 8.98
N GLU A 424 -0.45 12.70 8.43
CA GLU A 424 0.05 14.05 8.78
C GLU A 424 -0.70 14.65 9.95
N GLN A 425 -2.03 14.67 9.84
CA GLN A 425 -2.91 15.47 10.69
C GLN A 425 -3.51 14.64 11.84
N GLN A 426 -3.29 13.33 11.85
CA GLN A 426 -3.86 12.39 12.83
C GLN A 426 -5.39 12.54 12.98
N SER A 427 -6.05 12.92 11.90
CA SER A 427 -7.49 13.15 11.84
C SER A 427 -7.97 12.92 10.40
N ILE A 428 -9.27 12.66 10.27
CA ILE A 428 -9.94 12.47 9.00
C ILE A 428 -11.15 13.40 8.94
N SER A 429 -11.15 14.29 7.96
CA SER A 429 -12.25 15.20 7.69
C SER A 429 -13.24 14.58 6.70
N LEU A 430 -14.53 14.68 7.03
CA LEU A 430 -15.62 14.18 6.22
C LEU A 430 -16.61 15.34 5.97
N ALA A 431 -16.92 15.59 4.70
CA ALA A 431 -17.94 16.53 4.28
C ALA A 431 -18.85 15.87 3.23
N LYS A 432 -19.92 15.19 3.66
CA LYS A 432 -20.83 14.45 2.79
C LYS A 432 -22.26 14.46 3.35
N ALA A 433 -23.25 14.45 2.46
CA ALA A 433 -24.68 14.41 2.82
C ALA A 433 -25.12 15.49 3.85
N GLY A 434 -24.50 16.68 3.81
CA GLY A 434 -24.78 17.76 4.76
C GLY A 434 -24.09 17.63 6.12
N ILE A 435 -23.38 16.52 6.37
CA ILE A 435 -22.59 16.29 7.58
C ILE A 435 -21.14 16.73 7.30
N VAL A 436 -20.65 17.67 8.11
CA VAL A 436 -19.26 18.11 8.12
C VAL A 436 -18.70 17.82 9.51
N CYS A 437 -17.78 16.86 9.61
CA CYS A 437 -17.15 16.48 10.87
C CYS A 437 -15.69 16.08 10.66
N THR A 438 -14.88 16.24 11.69
CA THR A 438 -13.50 15.75 11.74
C THR A 438 -13.40 14.72 12.83
N LEU A 439 -12.95 13.51 12.48
CA LEU A 439 -12.80 12.39 13.40
C LEU A 439 -11.31 12.17 13.70
N PRO A 440 -10.94 11.93 14.96
CA PRO A 440 -9.55 11.64 15.32
C PRO A 440 -9.12 10.27 14.77
N ALA A 441 -7.88 10.20 14.30
CA ALA A 441 -7.25 8.99 13.77
C ALA A 441 -5.75 8.98 14.16
N ARG A 442 -5.47 9.19 15.46
CA ARG A 442 -4.12 9.21 16.07
C ARG A 442 -3.60 7.79 16.19
N THR A 443 -3.26 7.17 15.08
CA THR A 443 -2.87 5.76 15.03
C THR A 443 -1.49 5.58 14.40
N THR A 444 -0.70 4.66 14.94
CA THR A 444 0.54 4.20 14.29
C THR A 444 0.15 3.36 13.08
N ILE A 445 0.68 3.68 11.89
CA ILE A 445 0.53 2.86 10.70
C ILE A 445 1.76 1.98 10.51
N VAL A 446 1.54 0.66 10.46
CA VAL A 446 2.55 -0.33 10.07
C VAL A 446 2.07 -1.03 8.81
N ALA A 447 2.76 -0.79 7.70
CA ALA A 447 2.38 -1.31 6.39
C ALA A 447 3.37 -2.38 5.91
N ALA A 448 2.87 -3.39 5.21
CA ALA A 448 3.68 -4.36 4.48
C ALA A 448 3.36 -4.25 2.98
N ALA A 449 4.41 -4.22 2.15
CA ALA A 449 4.27 -4.12 0.70
C ALA A 449 5.17 -5.12 -0.02
N ASN A 450 4.73 -5.56 -1.21
CA ASN A 450 5.54 -6.40 -2.08
C ASN A 450 6.05 -5.58 -3.28
N PRO A 451 7.29 -5.84 -3.76
CA PRO A 451 7.81 -5.20 -4.96
C PRO A 451 7.07 -5.66 -6.22
N VAL A 452 7.03 -4.79 -7.22
CA VAL A 452 6.42 -5.05 -8.52
C VAL A 452 7.19 -6.14 -9.24
N GLY A 453 6.49 -7.22 -9.56
CA GLY A 453 7.07 -8.39 -10.21
C GLY A 453 7.53 -9.47 -9.21
N GLY A 454 7.28 -9.29 -7.92
CA GLY A 454 7.52 -10.30 -6.89
C GLY A 454 8.94 -10.31 -6.31
N HIS A 455 9.90 -9.66 -6.97
CA HIS A 455 11.29 -9.57 -6.49
C HIS A 455 11.77 -8.13 -6.45
N TYR A 456 12.47 -7.77 -5.38
CA TYR A 456 13.01 -6.44 -5.19
C TYR A 456 14.23 -6.23 -6.10
N ASN A 457 14.13 -5.27 -7.01
CA ASN A 457 15.23 -4.98 -7.93
C ASN A 457 16.08 -3.82 -7.38
N LYS A 458 17.30 -4.12 -6.94
CA LYS A 458 18.29 -3.13 -6.46
C LYS A 458 18.65 -2.08 -7.52
N ALA A 459 18.44 -2.38 -8.81
CA ALA A 459 18.67 -1.42 -9.88
C ALA A 459 17.55 -0.36 -10.02
N LYS A 460 16.43 -0.52 -9.31
CA LYS A 460 15.32 0.43 -9.28
C LYS A 460 15.24 1.10 -7.92
N THR A 461 14.67 2.29 -7.86
CA THR A 461 14.42 2.98 -6.59
C THR A 461 13.29 2.29 -5.82
N VAL A 462 13.19 2.51 -4.50
CA VAL A 462 12.04 2.00 -3.70
C VAL A 462 10.70 2.45 -4.28
N SER A 463 10.60 3.71 -4.71
CA SER A 463 9.37 4.25 -5.32
C SER A 463 8.97 3.53 -6.61
N GLU A 464 9.94 3.15 -7.43
CA GLU A 464 9.71 2.39 -8.67
C GLU A 464 9.40 0.92 -8.39
N ASN A 465 10.10 0.31 -7.43
CA ASN A 465 9.83 -1.06 -6.98
C ASN A 465 8.41 -1.18 -6.42
N LEU A 466 7.86 -0.14 -5.77
CA LEU A 466 6.50 -0.18 -5.21
C LEU A 466 5.42 0.44 -6.11
N LYS A 467 5.77 1.21 -7.15
CA LYS A 467 4.83 2.09 -7.91
C LYS A 467 4.11 3.13 -7.05
N MET A 468 4.79 3.67 -6.04
CA MET A 468 4.21 4.60 -5.06
C MET A 468 4.89 5.97 -5.10
N GLY A 469 4.13 7.03 -4.84
CA GLY A 469 4.65 8.40 -4.85
C GLY A 469 5.64 8.68 -3.71
N SER A 470 6.68 9.47 -3.97
CA SER A 470 7.69 9.84 -2.95
C SER A 470 7.10 10.61 -1.76
N ALA A 471 6.00 11.35 -1.97
CA ALA A 471 5.30 12.06 -0.91
C ALA A 471 4.78 11.12 0.19
N LEU A 472 4.26 9.95 -0.17
CA LEU A 472 3.77 8.94 0.77
C LEU A 472 4.93 8.24 1.48
N LEU A 473 5.96 7.84 0.72
CA LEU A 473 7.16 7.20 1.29
C LEU A 473 7.87 8.10 2.32
N SER A 474 7.91 9.41 2.08
CA SER A 474 8.52 10.38 3.01
C SER A 474 7.81 10.54 4.36
N ARG A 475 6.62 9.96 4.53
CA ARG A 475 5.81 10.06 5.76
C ARG A 475 5.96 8.85 6.67
N PHE A 476 6.56 7.77 6.16
CA PHE A 476 7.04 6.68 6.99
C PHE A 476 8.37 7.11 7.63
N ASP A 477 8.46 6.92 8.94
CA ASP A 477 9.66 7.20 9.72
C ASP A 477 10.72 6.12 9.48
N LEU A 478 10.31 4.87 9.31
CA LEU A 478 11.19 3.74 8.97
C LEU A 478 10.68 2.97 7.75
N VAL A 479 11.59 2.64 6.83
CA VAL A 479 11.34 1.80 5.66
C VAL A 479 12.35 0.65 5.65
N PHE A 480 11.91 -0.57 5.94
CA PHE A 480 12.76 -1.76 5.92
C PHE A 480 12.61 -2.51 4.61
N ILE A 481 13.72 -3.00 4.03
CA ILE A 481 13.72 -3.74 2.78
C ILE A 481 14.24 -5.16 3.04
N LEU A 482 13.32 -6.09 3.21
CA LEU A 482 13.63 -7.50 3.38
C LEU A 482 13.94 -8.12 2.01
N LEU A 483 15.19 -8.55 1.83
CA LEU A 483 15.66 -9.23 0.64
C LEU A 483 15.83 -10.71 0.91
N ASP A 484 15.32 -11.55 0.01
CA ASP A 484 15.58 -12.99 0.02
C ASP A 484 16.93 -13.25 -0.67
N THR A 485 18.00 -13.31 0.13
CA THR A 485 19.33 -13.67 -0.37
C THR A 485 19.68 -15.08 0.12
N PRO A 486 19.87 -16.06 -0.79
CA PRO A 486 20.18 -17.43 -0.41
C PRO A 486 21.51 -17.46 0.36
N ASN A 487 21.48 -17.99 1.58
CA ASN A 487 22.63 -18.10 2.45
C ASN A 487 22.48 -19.36 3.29
N GLU A 488 23.38 -20.32 3.05
CA GLU A 488 23.34 -21.66 3.65
C GLU A 488 23.28 -21.63 5.18
N ASP A 489 24.03 -20.75 5.83
CA ASP A 489 24.03 -20.63 7.30
C ASP A 489 22.69 -20.11 7.82
N ASN A 490 22.13 -19.07 7.18
CA ASN A 490 20.85 -18.50 7.58
C ASN A 490 19.69 -19.47 7.29
N ASP A 491 19.73 -20.17 6.15
CA ASP A 491 18.73 -21.14 5.73
C ASP A 491 18.74 -22.36 6.66
N HIS A 492 19.92 -22.82 7.09
CA HIS A 492 20.06 -23.87 8.09
C HIS A 492 19.36 -23.47 9.40
N MET A 493 19.72 -22.31 9.96
CA MET A 493 19.17 -21.84 11.24
C MET A 493 17.66 -21.58 11.16
N LEU A 494 17.18 -21.00 10.05
CA LEU A 494 15.75 -20.79 9.80
C LEU A 494 15.01 -22.14 9.74
N SER A 495 15.56 -23.11 9.01
CA SER A 495 14.93 -24.43 8.86
C SER A 495 14.84 -25.18 10.19
N GLU A 496 15.90 -25.12 11.00
CA GLU A 496 15.94 -25.71 12.33
C GLU A 496 14.88 -25.07 13.24
N HIS A 497 14.80 -23.74 13.24
CA HIS A 497 13.81 -22.99 14.00
C HIS A 497 12.37 -23.36 13.63
N VAL A 498 12.06 -23.40 12.33
CA VAL A 498 10.72 -23.76 11.83
C VAL A 498 10.36 -25.21 12.20
N MET A 499 11.32 -26.14 12.09
CA MET A 499 11.10 -27.53 12.47
C MET A 499 10.89 -27.68 13.98
N ALA A 500 11.68 -26.99 14.81
CA ALA A 500 11.54 -26.99 16.26
C ALA A 500 10.14 -26.51 16.70
N MET A 501 9.67 -25.41 16.11
CA MET A 501 8.34 -24.86 16.37
C MET A 501 7.21 -25.82 15.97
N ARG A 502 7.33 -26.51 14.83
CA ARG A 502 6.31 -27.48 14.37
C ARG A 502 6.28 -28.77 15.19
N MET A 503 7.43 -29.19 15.71
CA MET A 503 7.52 -30.38 16.56
C MET A 503 6.93 -30.16 17.97
N GLY A 504 6.47 -28.95 18.29
CA GLY A 504 5.87 -28.65 19.60
C GLY A 504 6.86 -28.77 20.76
N ARG A 505 8.17 -28.74 20.49
CA ARG A 505 9.19 -28.66 21.53
C ARG A 505 9.11 -27.27 22.17
N LYS A 506 8.38 -27.15 23.29
CA LYS A 506 8.61 -26.07 24.25
C LYS A 506 10.09 -26.12 24.62
N SER A 507 10.82 -25.01 24.41
CA SER A 507 12.26 -24.84 24.66
C SER A 507 12.93 -25.96 25.45
N ALA A 508 13.43 -26.95 24.72
CA ALA A 508 14.38 -27.93 25.20
C ALA A 508 15.17 -28.40 23.98
N VAL A 509 16.16 -27.61 23.56
CA VAL A 509 17.20 -28.09 22.66
C VAL A 509 18.48 -28.16 23.45
N SER A 510 18.76 -29.37 23.94
CA SER A 510 20.09 -29.83 24.30
C SER A 510 21.01 -29.75 23.07
N SER A 511 22.12 -29.04 23.25
CA SER A 511 23.46 -29.39 22.78
C SER A 511 23.57 -30.37 21.59
N ALA A 512 23.86 -29.84 20.40
CA ALA A 512 24.69 -30.54 19.42
C ALA A 512 25.39 -29.56 18.46
N ALA A 513 26.70 -29.40 18.68
CA ALA A 513 27.72 -28.97 17.72
C ALA A 513 27.88 -27.47 17.37
N ILE A 514 28.47 -26.70 18.29
CA ILE A 514 29.55 -25.77 17.91
C ILE A 514 30.77 -26.05 18.79
N ALA A 515 31.82 -26.55 18.14
CA ALA A 515 33.10 -26.85 18.76
C ALA A 515 33.83 -25.57 19.20
N ARG A 516 34.32 -25.62 20.44
CA ARG A 516 35.41 -24.85 21.07
C ARG A 516 36.12 -23.80 20.20
N LYS A 517 36.11 -22.55 20.67
CA LYS A 517 37.33 -21.74 20.82
C LYS A 517 37.52 -21.43 22.31
N THR A 518 38.45 -22.15 22.91
CA THR A 518 39.07 -21.85 24.20
C THR A 518 39.89 -20.57 24.10
N GLY A 519 39.62 -19.63 24.99
CA GLY A 519 40.44 -18.46 25.30
C GLY A 519 40.03 -17.93 26.66
N GLU A 520 40.79 -18.30 27.69
CA GLU A 520 40.62 -17.88 29.09
C GLU A 520 41.03 -16.41 29.30
N ASN A 521 40.55 -15.86 30.43
CA ASN A 521 40.84 -14.56 31.07
C ASN A 521 39.98 -13.38 30.51
N SER A 522 39.25 -12.59 31.29
CA SER A 522 39.41 -12.18 32.69
C SER A 522 38.10 -11.60 33.23
N SER A 523 37.85 -11.80 34.51
CA SER A 523 36.88 -11.08 35.34
C SER A 523 37.12 -9.56 35.29
N SER A 524 36.42 -8.88 34.38
CA SER A 524 36.30 -7.43 34.24
C SER A 524 34.83 -7.14 33.92
N SER A 525 34.23 -6.18 34.62
CA SER A 525 32.86 -5.66 34.49
C SER A 525 32.14 -6.01 33.16
N VAL A 526 31.31 -7.08 33.18
CA VAL A 526 30.54 -7.53 32.01
C VAL A 526 29.58 -6.44 31.50
N LEU A 527 29.13 -5.54 32.37
CA LEU A 527 28.21 -4.44 32.03
C LEU A 527 28.86 -3.33 31.18
N GLU A 528 30.16 -3.05 31.33
CA GLU A 528 30.86 -2.00 30.57
C GLU A 528 31.30 -2.48 29.17
N VAL A 529 31.37 -3.79 28.92
CA VAL A 529 31.79 -4.37 27.63
C VAL A 529 30.60 -4.54 26.66
N LEU A 530 29.36 -4.44 27.15
CA LEU A 530 28.14 -4.62 26.33
C LEU A 530 27.71 -3.35 25.61
N SER A 531 28.06 -2.15 26.08
CA SER A 531 27.68 -0.87 25.46
C SER A 531 28.40 -0.59 24.13
N ASP A 532 29.60 -1.14 23.93
CA ASP A 532 30.43 -0.88 22.74
C ASP A 532 30.14 -1.82 21.55
N ARG A 533 29.21 -2.77 21.71
CA ARG A 533 28.81 -3.71 20.64
C ARG A 533 27.65 -3.16 19.81
N PRO A 534 27.61 -3.41 18.49
CA PRO A 534 26.48 -2.98 17.66
C PRO A 534 25.17 -3.60 18.16
N LEU A 535 24.07 -2.88 18.02
CA LEU A 535 22.74 -3.26 18.49
C LEU A 535 22.34 -4.63 17.94
N LEU A 536 22.62 -4.91 16.65
CA LEU A 536 22.32 -6.20 16.05
C LEU A 536 22.94 -7.37 16.84
N ASP A 537 24.19 -7.24 17.29
CA ASP A 537 24.87 -8.29 18.04
C ASP A 537 24.31 -8.40 19.45
N ARG A 538 23.93 -7.27 20.08
CA ARG A 538 23.24 -7.27 21.39
C ARG A 538 21.88 -7.96 21.33
N LEU A 539 21.15 -7.82 20.22
CA LEU A 539 19.86 -8.49 20.00
C LEU A 539 20.02 -9.99 19.71
N LYS A 540 21.17 -10.40 19.13
CA LYS A 540 21.50 -11.81 18.85
C LYS A 540 22.17 -12.53 20.02
N SER A 541 22.83 -11.82 20.93
CA SER A 541 23.72 -12.38 21.96
C SER A 541 23.02 -13.17 23.07
N THR A 542 21.69 -13.26 23.09
CA THR A 542 21.01 -14.22 23.97
C THR A 542 21.21 -15.61 23.40
N SER A 543 22.17 -16.36 23.95
CA SER A 543 22.30 -17.78 23.70
C SER A 543 20.95 -18.45 23.88
N ILE A 544 20.53 -19.17 22.84
CA ILE A 544 19.24 -19.86 22.65
C ILE A 544 18.90 -20.87 23.79
N GLU A 545 19.81 -21.06 24.74
CA GLU A 545 19.73 -22.08 25.78
C GLU A 545 18.66 -21.80 26.85
N ASN A 546 18.22 -20.54 27.09
CA ASN A 546 17.17 -20.21 28.08
C ASN A 546 16.28 -19.01 27.66
N PHE A 547 15.75 -19.00 26.43
CA PHE A 547 14.79 -17.97 26.01
C PHE A 547 13.34 -18.42 26.27
N ASP A 548 12.64 -17.76 27.19
CA ASP A 548 11.19 -17.92 27.41
C ASP A 548 10.45 -16.66 26.90
N PRO A 549 9.69 -16.75 25.79
CA PRO A 549 9.03 -15.59 25.21
C PRO A 549 7.87 -15.10 26.08
N ILE A 550 7.75 -13.78 26.24
CA ILE A 550 6.63 -13.15 26.95
C ILE A 550 5.33 -13.46 26.19
N PRO A 551 4.30 -14.03 26.85
CA PRO A 551 3.00 -14.25 26.22
C PRO A 551 2.38 -12.95 25.69
N HIS A 552 1.80 -12.99 24.49
CA HIS A 552 1.23 -11.80 23.84
C HIS A 552 0.19 -11.07 24.71
N GLN A 553 -0.56 -11.78 25.56
CA GLN A 553 -1.54 -11.16 26.46
C GLN A 553 -0.87 -10.29 27.52
N LEU A 554 0.25 -10.75 28.07
CA LEU A 554 1.02 -10.01 29.07
C LEU A 554 1.77 -8.84 28.42
N LEU A 555 2.37 -9.08 27.25
CA LEU A 555 3.03 -8.03 26.47
C LEU A 555 2.05 -6.91 26.06
N ARG A 556 0.80 -7.25 25.72
CA ARG A 556 -0.26 -6.26 25.48
C ARG A 556 -0.52 -5.38 26.70
N LYS A 557 -0.58 -5.96 27.90
CA LYS A 557 -0.76 -5.20 29.15
C LYS A 557 0.44 -4.30 29.42
N TYR A 558 1.66 -4.82 29.23
CA TYR A 558 2.89 -4.05 29.36
C TYR A 558 2.93 -2.83 28.42
N VAL A 559 2.61 -3.03 27.13
CA VAL A 559 2.50 -1.94 26.15
C VAL A 559 1.41 -0.94 26.53
N SER A 560 0.26 -1.43 27.00
CA SER A 560 -0.83 -0.57 27.47
C SER A 560 -0.38 0.30 28.64
N TYR A 561 0.31 -0.27 29.62
CA TYR A 561 0.85 0.44 30.79
C TYR A 561 1.85 1.51 30.36
N ALA A 562 2.84 1.13 29.55
CA ALA A 562 3.87 2.04 29.05
C ALA A 562 3.30 3.23 28.26
N ARG A 563 2.28 3.00 27.42
CA ARG A 563 1.61 4.06 26.65
C ARG A 563 0.81 5.04 27.52
N HIS A 564 0.22 4.57 28.63
CA HIS A 564 -0.62 5.40 29.50
C HIS A 564 0.17 6.20 30.53
N TYR A 565 1.23 5.62 31.12
CA TYR A 565 1.88 6.19 32.30
C TYR A 565 3.27 6.79 32.04
N VAL A 566 3.95 6.42 30.96
CA VAL A 566 5.35 6.80 30.74
C VAL A 566 5.44 7.82 29.62
N HIS A 567 6.03 8.98 29.91
CA HIS A 567 6.14 10.11 28.97
C HIS A 567 7.57 10.64 28.85
N PRO A 568 8.46 9.90 28.16
CA PRO A 568 9.88 10.21 28.18
C PRO A 568 10.22 11.58 27.58
N ARG A 569 11.28 12.20 28.12
CA ARG A 569 11.89 13.43 27.59
C ARG A 569 13.32 13.16 27.15
N LEU A 570 13.76 13.85 26.09
CA LEU A 570 15.13 13.74 25.59
C LEU A 570 16.14 14.36 26.57
N SER A 571 17.23 13.63 26.83
CA SER A 571 18.41 14.20 27.48
C SER A 571 19.18 15.13 26.52
N PRO A 572 19.96 16.11 27.03
CA PRO A 572 20.76 16.98 26.18
C PRO A 572 21.83 16.22 25.38
N GLU A 573 22.38 15.14 25.95
CA GLU A 573 23.36 14.27 25.28
C GLU A 573 22.71 13.51 24.12
N ALA A 574 21.50 12.96 24.32
CA ALA A 574 20.74 12.30 23.26
C ALA A 574 20.42 13.27 22.11
N ALA A 575 20.00 14.49 22.45
CA ALA A 575 19.69 15.53 21.46
C ALA A 575 20.91 15.90 20.59
N GLN A 576 22.12 15.95 21.17
CA GLN A 576 23.35 16.19 20.43
C GLN A 576 23.64 15.07 19.43
N VAL A 577 23.55 13.79 19.84
CA VAL A 577 23.76 12.64 18.94
C VAL A 577 22.79 12.67 17.75
N LEU A 578 21.50 12.94 18.00
CA LEU A 578 20.49 13.03 16.95
C LEU A 578 20.75 14.21 16.00
N GLN A 579 21.17 15.36 16.53
CA GLN A 579 21.50 16.54 15.74
C GLN A 579 22.71 16.29 14.84
N GLU A 580 23.79 15.73 15.39
CA GLU A 580 25.01 15.37 14.64
C GLU A 580 24.68 14.39 13.52
N PHE A 581 23.92 13.33 13.81
CA PHE A 581 23.52 12.36 12.80
C PHE A 581 22.64 12.98 11.70
N TYR A 582 21.67 13.83 12.05
CA TYR A 582 20.85 14.53 11.08
C TYR A 582 21.65 15.46 10.16
N LEU A 583 22.62 16.20 10.72
CA LEU A 583 23.51 17.07 9.95
C LEU A 583 24.41 16.24 9.02
N GLU A 584 24.90 15.09 9.49
CA GLU A 584 25.69 14.17 8.67
C GLU A 584 24.90 13.63 7.49
N LEU A 585 23.66 13.16 7.73
CA LEU A 585 22.75 12.72 6.67
C LEU A 585 22.55 13.83 5.64
N ARG A 586 22.33 15.07 6.09
CA ARG A 586 22.09 16.21 5.19
C ARG A 586 23.32 16.58 4.36
N ARG A 587 24.53 16.45 4.94
CA ARG A 587 25.81 16.69 4.24
C ARG A 587 26.06 15.66 3.15
N GLN A 588 25.65 14.41 3.36
CA GLN A 588 25.83 13.34 2.37
C GLN A 588 24.84 13.45 1.19
N ASN A 589 23.68 14.09 1.36
CA ASN A 589 22.61 14.18 0.34
C ASN A 589 22.65 15.41 -0.60
N HIS A 590 23.83 15.89 -1.00
CA HIS A 590 23.93 17.06 -1.91
C HIS A 590 23.72 16.76 -3.41
N GLY A 591 23.35 15.53 -3.79
CA GLY A 591 23.01 15.19 -5.17
C GLY A 591 21.64 15.74 -5.60
N ALA A 592 21.57 16.42 -6.74
CA ALA A 592 20.35 17.04 -7.31
C ALA A 592 19.20 16.05 -7.61
N ASN A 593 19.47 14.74 -7.52
CA ASN A 593 18.54 13.65 -7.80
C ASN A 593 18.36 12.73 -6.57
N SER A 594 18.58 13.21 -5.33
CA SER A 594 18.33 12.45 -4.10
C SER A 594 16.97 12.81 -3.49
N THR A 595 16.34 11.91 -2.72
CA THR A 595 15.20 12.32 -1.89
C THR A 595 15.68 13.35 -0.86
N PRO A 596 15.08 14.54 -0.79
CA PRO A 596 15.52 15.57 0.14
C PRO A 596 15.31 15.09 1.58
N ILE A 597 16.38 15.12 2.38
CA ILE A 597 16.25 14.95 3.84
C ILE A 597 15.58 16.20 4.38
N THR A 598 14.42 15.99 5.02
CA THR A 598 13.63 17.06 5.63
C THR A 598 13.73 16.98 7.15
N THR A 599 13.28 18.03 7.82
CA THR A 599 13.16 18.07 9.29
C THR A 599 12.30 16.94 9.84
N ARG A 600 11.43 16.34 9.03
CA ARG A 600 10.65 15.14 9.41
C ARG A 600 11.53 13.99 9.86
N GLN A 601 12.71 13.80 9.27
CA GLN A 601 13.64 12.74 9.66
C GLN A 601 14.22 12.98 11.06
N LEU A 602 14.47 14.24 11.42
CA LEU A 602 14.87 14.59 12.77
C LEU A 602 13.72 14.34 13.77
N GLU A 603 12.49 14.70 13.41
CA GLU A 603 11.32 14.37 14.24
C GLU A 603 11.10 12.85 14.37
N SER A 604 11.33 12.08 13.32
CA SER A 604 11.30 10.61 13.33
C SER A 604 12.29 10.04 14.34
N LEU A 605 13.54 10.52 14.32
CA LEU A 605 14.57 10.13 15.27
C LEU A 605 14.14 10.42 16.71
N ILE A 606 13.62 11.63 16.97
CA ILE A 606 13.11 12.02 18.29
C ILE A 606 12.00 11.07 18.78
N ARG A 607 10.99 10.80 17.94
CA ARG A 607 9.87 9.90 18.30
C ARG A 607 10.34 8.49 18.60
N LEU A 608 11.26 7.96 17.79
CA LEU A 608 11.82 6.62 17.97
C LEU A 608 12.68 6.52 19.24
N THR A 609 13.47 7.54 19.55
CA THR A 609 14.28 7.61 20.78
C THR A 609 13.40 7.71 22.03
N GLU A 610 12.31 8.47 21.98
CA GLU A 610 11.31 8.49 23.05
C GLU A 610 10.62 7.12 23.20
N ALA A 611 10.25 6.48 22.09
CA ALA A 611 9.65 5.14 22.12
C ALA A 611 10.61 4.09 22.72
N ARG A 612 11.91 4.23 22.47
CA ARG A 612 12.96 3.33 22.99
C ARG A 612 13.09 3.43 24.51
N ALA A 613 13.04 4.65 25.06
CA ALA A 613 13.04 4.87 26.50
C ALA A 613 11.71 4.42 27.15
N LYS A 614 10.59 4.66 26.46
CA LYS A 614 9.25 4.22 26.90
C LYS A 614 9.15 2.70 27.03
N LEU A 615 9.79 1.96 26.12
CA LEU A 615 9.84 0.50 26.15
C LEU A 615 10.43 -0.04 27.46
N GLU A 616 11.38 0.67 28.07
CA GLU A 616 11.99 0.33 29.36
C GLU A 616 11.35 1.06 30.56
N LEU A 617 10.21 1.72 30.34
CA LEU A 617 9.51 2.52 31.35
C LEU A 617 10.38 3.65 31.94
N ARG A 618 11.30 4.22 31.14
CA ARG A 618 12.18 5.31 31.57
C ARG A 618 11.63 6.67 31.18
N GLU A 619 11.59 7.61 32.12
CA GLU A 619 11.14 9.00 31.88
C GLU A 619 12.16 9.88 31.13
N ILE A 620 13.41 9.43 31.01
CA ILE A 620 14.47 10.16 30.32
C ILE A 620 15.07 9.26 29.24
N ALA A 621 15.08 9.75 28.01
CA ALA A 621 15.74 9.10 26.89
C ALA A 621 17.23 9.48 26.88
N SER A 622 18.07 8.47 27.00
CA SER A 622 19.51 8.54 27.19
C SER A 622 20.27 8.62 25.86
N LYS A 623 21.57 8.90 25.92
CA LYS A 623 22.47 8.84 24.76
C LYS A 623 22.44 7.47 24.05
N GLN A 624 22.41 6.39 24.82
CA GLN A 624 22.37 5.02 24.28
C GLN A 624 21.10 4.78 23.46
N ASP A 625 19.96 5.34 23.87
CA ASP A 625 18.70 5.22 23.13
C ASP A 625 18.78 5.91 21.76
N ALA A 626 19.46 7.05 21.72
CA ALA A 626 19.71 7.76 20.47
C ALA A 626 20.64 6.94 19.56
N GLU A 627 21.70 6.35 20.10
CA GLU A 627 22.65 5.52 19.33
C GLU A 627 21.99 4.26 18.76
N ASP A 628 21.21 3.54 19.59
CA ASP A 628 20.43 2.37 19.17
C ASP A 628 19.48 2.73 18.00
N VAL A 629 18.76 3.86 18.12
CA VAL A 629 17.83 4.35 17.09
C VAL A 629 18.56 4.80 15.83
N VAL A 630 19.73 5.42 15.96
CA VAL A 630 20.58 5.77 14.82
C VAL A 630 21.00 4.52 14.05
N GLU A 631 21.32 3.42 14.73
CA GLU A 631 21.64 2.14 14.07
C GLU A 631 20.44 1.57 13.31
N ILE A 632 19.24 1.57 13.93
CA ILE A 632 18.00 1.13 13.28
C ILE A 632 17.70 2.00 12.04
N MET A 633 17.82 3.32 12.16
CA MET A 633 17.61 4.26 11.06
C MET A 633 18.64 4.06 9.94
N LYS A 634 19.91 3.86 10.28
CA LYS A 634 20.96 3.55 9.30
C LYS A 634 20.64 2.27 8.55
N HIS A 635 20.18 1.21 9.21
CA HIS A 635 19.78 -0.03 8.53
C HIS A 635 18.62 0.21 7.54
N SER A 636 17.61 0.99 7.94
CA SER A 636 16.50 1.38 7.07
C SER A 636 16.95 2.18 5.84
N LEU A 637 17.91 3.10 6.00
CA LEU A 637 18.43 3.94 4.91
C LEU A 637 19.46 3.20 4.02
N LEU A 638 20.33 2.37 4.61
CA LEU A 638 21.40 1.67 3.93
C LEU A 638 20.85 0.75 2.83
N GLU A 639 19.83 -0.05 3.12
CA GLU A 639 19.23 -0.94 2.11
C GLU A 639 18.44 -0.16 1.04
N THR A 640 17.96 1.04 1.39
CA THR A 640 17.21 1.92 0.48
C THR A 640 18.11 2.64 -0.53
N PHE A 641 19.35 2.97 -0.16
CA PHE A 641 20.28 3.81 -0.94
C PHE A 641 21.61 3.14 -1.28
N SER A 642 21.80 1.84 -1.01
CA SER A 642 23.01 1.11 -1.40
C SER A 642 22.89 0.55 -2.82
N ASP A 643 23.91 0.82 -3.65
CA ASP A 643 24.08 0.16 -4.93
C ASP A 643 24.52 -1.31 -4.75
N GLU A 644 24.50 -2.12 -5.82
CA GLU A 644 24.92 -3.54 -5.83
C GLU A 644 26.32 -3.79 -5.23
N PHE A 645 27.16 -2.75 -5.13
CA PHE A 645 28.51 -2.79 -4.59
C PHE A 645 28.62 -2.32 -3.12
N GLY A 646 27.50 -2.11 -2.41
CA GLY A 646 27.49 -1.74 -0.99
C GLY A 646 27.90 -0.27 -0.71
N LYS A 647 28.00 0.56 -1.75
CA LYS A 647 28.26 1.99 -1.62
C LYS A 647 26.93 2.76 -1.57
N LEU A 648 26.78 3.63 -0.58
CA LEU A 648 25.67 4.58 -0.47
C LEU A 648 25.73 5.55 -1.66
N ASP A 649 24.81 5.42 -2.60
CA ASP A 649 24.71 6.31 -3.76
C ASP A 649 23.37 7.06 -3.73
N PHE A 650 23.37 8.20 -3.06
CA PHE A 650 22.18 9.02 -2.83
C PHE A 650 21.66 9.69 -4.12
N GLU A 651 22.39 9.65 -5.24
CA GLU A 651 21.99 10.26 -6.52
C GLU A 651 20.83 9.53 -7.23
N ARG A 652 20.38 8.39 -6.68
CA ARG A 652 19.42 7.49 -7.32
C ARG A 652 17.98 7.70 -6.83
N SER A 653 17.41 8.89 -6.98
CA SER A 653 15.98 9.10 -6.72
C SER A 653 15.41 10.38 -7.34
N GLN A 654 14.84 10.29 -8.55
CA GLN A 654 13.55 10.95 -8.88
C GLN A 654 13.07 10.79 -10.33
N LEU A 655 13.87 10.29 -11.27
CA LEU A 655 13.45 10.19 -12.67
C LEU A 655 13.46 8.76 -13.17
N GLY A 656 12.27 8.15 -13.15
CA GLY A 656 12.04 6.84 -13.73
C GLY A 656 12.25 6.80 -15.23
N SER A 657 12.88 5.71 -15.64
CA SER A 657 12.71 4.91 -16.87
C SER A 657 14.05 4.31 -17.26
N GLY A 658 14.04 3.00 -17.54
CA GLY A 658 15.21 2.22 -17.92
C GLY A 658 16.12 2.95 -18.91
N MET A 659 17.42 2.79 -18.70
CA MET A 659 18.53 3.44 -19.43
C MET A 659 18.11 4.09 -20.76
N SER A 660 17.62 5.34 -20.71
CA SER A 660 17.48 6.12 -21.94
C SER A 660 18.87 6.50 -22.45
N ASN A 661 19.04 6.63 -23.78
CA ASN A 661 20.29 7.12 -24.38
C ASN A 661 20.78 8.45 -23.76
N ARG A 662 19.86 9.26 -23.21
CA ARG A 662 20.18 10.51 -22.51
C ARG A 662 20.83 10.29 -21.15
N SER A 663 20.47 9.22 -20.44
CA SER A 663 21.08 8.83 -19.16
C SER A 663 22.49 8.25 -19.38
N GLN A 664 22.66 7.40 -20.41
CA GLN A 664 23.99 6.90 -20.80
C GLN A 664 24.94 8.04 -21.19
N ALA A 665 24.45 9.03 -21.93
CA ALA A 665 25.24 10.22 -22.28
C ALA A 665 25.64 11.03 -21.04
N LYS A 666 24.74 11.21 -20.07
CA LYS A 666 25.08 11.89 -18.79
C LYS A 666 26.12 11.10 -17.99
N LYS A 667 25.99 9.77 -17.91
CA LYS A 667 26.96 8.89 -17.23
C LYS A 667 28.35 8.98 -17.88
N PHE A 668 28.40 9.02 -19.21
CA PHE A 668 29.64 9.21 -19.95
C PHE A 668 30.27 10.57 -19.69
N ILE A 669 29.50 11.66 -19.73
CA ILE A 669 29.99 13.01 -19.46
C ILE A 669 30.49 13.15 -18.02
N ALA A 670 29.79 12.55 -17.05
CA ALA A 670 30.22 12.56 -15.65
C ALA A 670 31.56 11.82 -15.46
N ALA A 671 31.73 10.67 -16.13
CA ALA A 671 33.01 9.95 -16.12
C ALA A 671 34.15 10.77 -16.75
N LEU A 672 33.88 11.46 -17.86
CA LEU A 672 34.85 12.36 -18.47
C LEU A 672 35.24 13.51 -17.54
N ASN A 673 34.28 14.16 -16.88
CA ASN A 673 34.56 15.23 -15.91
C ASN A 673 35.36 14.72 -14.71
N LYS A 674 35.08 13.50 -14.24
CA LYS A 674 35.84 12.86 -13.16
C LYS A 674 37.29 12.62 -13.55
N ILE A 675 37.53 12.06 -14.74
CA ILE A 675 38.88 11.83 -15.26
C ILE A 675 39.59 13.17 -15.52
N SER A 676 38.88 14.14 -16.10
CA SER A 676 39.37 15.50 -16.33
C SER A 676 39.82 16.19 -15.03
N GLY A 677 39.11 15.96 -13.92
CA GLY A 677 39.48 16.47 -12.60
C GLY A 677 40.70 15.76 -11.99
N GLN A 678 40.98 14.52 -12.37
CA GLN A 678 42.14 13.75 -11.90
C GLN A 678 43.39 14.00 -12.74
N THR A 679 43.26 14.16 -14.05
CA THR A 679 44.39 14.37 -14.98
C THR A 679 44.62 15.82 -15.36
N TYR A 680 43.76 16.76 -14.92
CA TYR A 680 43.78 18.19 -15.30
C TYR A 680 43.78 18.46 -16.82
N THR A 681 43.33 17.48 -17.61
CA THR A 681 43.29 17.56 -19.08
C THR A 681 41.84 17.61 -19.57
N ASN A 682 41.49 18.68 -20.30
CA ASN A 682 40.17 18.83 -20.92
C ASN A 682 40.11 18.25 -22.36
N ILE A 683 41.17 17.59 -22.82
CA ILE A 683 41.30 17.04 -24.17
C ILE A 683 41.45 15.53 -24.08
N PHE A 684 40.51 14.81 -24.69
CA PHE A 684 40.48 13.35 -24.73
C PHE A 684 40.68 12.86 -26.16
N THR A 685 41.57 11.88 -26.34
CA THR A 685 41.72 11.20 -27.63
C THR A 685 40.54 10.25 -27.88
N PHE A 686 40.23 9.97 -29.16
CA PHE A 686 39.14 9.06 -29.52
C PHE A 686 39.30 7.66 -28.90
N HIS A 687 40.55 7.19 -28.77
CA HIS A 687 40.85 5.91 -28.12
C HIS A 687 40.48 5.92 -26.63
N GLN A 688 40.82 6.98 -25.90
CA GLN A 688 40.46 7.14 -24.48
C GLN A 688 38.94 7.23 -24.31
N LEU A 689 38.25 8.00 -25.15
CA LEU A 689 36.78 8.08 -25.13
C LEU A 689 36.14 6.71 -25.34
N ARG A 690 36.68 5.91 -26.26
CA ARG A 690 36.20 4.54 -26.55
C ARG A 690 36.46 3.59 -25.40
N GLN A 691 37.63 3.68 -24.76
CA GLN A 691 37.97 2.86 -23.59
C GLN A 691 37.01 3.15 -22.43
N ILE A 692 36.77 4.44 -22.13
CA ILE A 692 35.82 4.86 -21.09
C ILE A 692 34.39 4.41 -21.42
N ALA A 693 33.99 4.46 -22.69
CA ALA A 693 32.68 3.97 -23.12
C ALA A 693 32.53 2.44 -22.97
N ASN A 694 33.60 1.69 -23.25
CA ASN A 694 33.65 0.24 -23.04
C ASN A 694 33.62 -0.12 -21.55
N ASP A 695 34.37 0.60 -20.71
CA ASP A 695 34.39 0.41 -19.25
C ASP A 695 33.01 0.68 -18.63
N LEU A 696 32.25 1.62 -19.21
CA LEU A 696 30.88 1.94 -18.82
C LEU A 696 29.79 1.08 -19.49
N GLN A 697 30.19 0.09 -20.32
CA GLN A 697 29.31 -0.77 -21.11
C GLN A 697 28.25 -0.03 -21.95
N ILE A 698 28.61 1.14 -22.49
CA ILE A 698 27.70 1.93 -23.33
C ILE A 698 27.65 1.29 -24.72
N LYS A 699 26.46 0.91 -25.18
CA LYS A 699 26.25 0.37 -26.53
C LYS A 699 26.37 1.48 -27.56
N TYR A 700 27.40 1.44 -28.41
CA TYR A 700 27.53 2.29 -29.60
C TYR A 700 27.59 1.42 -30.86
N GLU A 701 26.98 1.90 -31.94
CA GLU A 701 27.08 1.21 -33.23
C GLU A 701 28.44 1.49 -33.88
N ASN A 702 29.06 0.46 -34.47
CA ASN A 702 30.24 0.63 -35.30
C ASN A 702 29.79 0.93 -36.74
N PRO A 703 30.06 2.13 -37.30
CA PRO A 703 29.73 2.44 -38.68
C PRO A 703 30.64 1.71 -39.69
N TRP A 704 31.82 1.24 -39.24
CA TRP A 704 32.82 0.59 -40.08
C TRP A 704 32.70 -0.93 -39.99
N THR A 705 31.71 -1.47 -40.71
CA THR A 705 31.50 -2.93 -40.83
C THR A 705 31.89 -3.39 -42.24
N ILE A 706 32.26 -4.67 -42.36
CA ILE A 706 32.62 -5.27 -43.66
C ILE A 706 31.46 -5.15 -44.67
N PRO A 707 30.19 -5.42 -44.31
CA PRO A 707 29.04 -5.21 -45.21
C PRO A 707 28.94 -3.77 -45.72
N ASN A 708 29.11 -2.76 -44.85
CA ASN A 708 29.02 -1.35 -45.25
C ASN A 708 30.10 -0.98 -46.29
N PHE A 709 31.32 -1.54 -46.15
CA PHE A 709 32.39 -1.30 -47.12
C PHE A 709 32.09 -1.92 -48.49
N LEU A 710 31.55 -3.15 -48.51
CA LEU A 710 31.14 -3.82 -49.75
C LEU A 710 29.99 -3.08 -50.46
N CYS A 711 29.00 -2.60 -49.70
CA CYS A 711 27.91 -1.76 -50.19
C CYS A 711 28.43 -0.44 -50.80
N MET A 712 29.33 0.27 -50.10
CA MET A 712 29.94 1.51 -50.62
C MET A 712 30.79 1.27 -51.88
N ALA A 713 31.52 0.16 -51.94
CA ALA A 713 32.26 -0.23 -53.14
C ALA A 713 31.33 -0.48 -54.33
N ARG A 714 30.16 -1.10 -54.13
CA ARG A 714 29.14 -1.32 -55.17
C ARG A 714 28.56 -0.02 -55.71
N ILE A 715 28.28 0.95 -54.85
CA ILE A 715 27.82 2.29 -55.28
C ILE A 715 28.86 2.94 -56.19
N GLY A 716 30.15 2.86 -55.83
CA GLY A 716 31.25 3.37 -56.67
C GLY A 716 31.46 2.61 -57.98
N LEU A 717 31.22 1.30 -57.99
CA LEU A 717 31.37 0.43 -59.15
C LEU A 717 30.23 0.59 -60.17
N SER A 718 29.04 0.99 -59.71
CA SER A 718 27.85 1.19 -60.55
C SER A 718 28.09 2.10 -61.78
N PRO A 719 28.62 3.35 -61.65
CA PRO A 719 28.89 4.20 -62.81
C PRO A 719 30.00 3.66 -63.72
N ILE A 720 31.03 2.99 -63.16
CA ILE A 720 32.11 2.36 -63.94
C ILE A 720 31.53 1.28 -64.84
N LEU A 721 30.65 0.45 -64.28
CA LEU A 721 29.97 -0.61 -65.02
C LEU A 721 29.05 -0.01 -66.10
N GLY A 722 28.35 1.07 -65.80
CA GLY A 722 27.55 1.81 -66.78
C GLY A 722 28.37 2.39 -67.94
N TYR A 723 29.58 2.89 -67.66
CA TYR A 723 30.51 3.39 -68.67
C TYR A 723 31.03 2.27 -69.60
N LEU A 724 31.41 1.12 -69.04
CA LEU A 724 31.88 -0.03 -69.85
C LEU A 724 30.81 -0.59 -70.79
N ILE A 725 29.54 -0.57 -70.38
CA ILE A 725 28.41 -0.96 -71.24
C ILE A 725 28.25 0.00 -72.42
N VAL A 726 28.45 1.30 -72.18
CA VAL A 726 28.36 2.35 -73.22
C VAL A 726 29.51 2.22 -74.23
N GLU A 727 30.72 1.91 -73.76
CA GLU A 727 31.89 1.62 -74.60
C GLU A 727 31.81 0.26 -75.32
N LYS A 728 30.70 -0.49 -75.15
CA LYS A 728 30.45 -1.81 -75.76
C LYS A 728 31.43 -2.91 -75.32
N GLU A 729 32.11 -2.73 -74.19
CA GLU A 729 32.99 -3.73 -73.58
C GLU A 729 32.18 -4.73 -72.74
N PHE A 730 31.37 -5.55 -73.41
CA PHE A 730 30.39 -6.43 -72.76
C PHE A 730 31.01 -7.59 -71.96
N HIS A 731 32.20 -8.08 -72.34
CA HIS A 731 32.88 -9.15 -71.61
C HIS A 731 33.32 -8.71 -70.21
N LEU A 732 33.96 -7.54 -70.11
CA LEU A 732 34.38 -6.95 -68.84
C LEU A 732 33.16 -6.52 -68.00
N SER A 733 32.15 -5.96 -68.66
CA SER A 733 30.90 -5.55 -68.00
C SER A 733 30.16 -6.74 -67.37
N LEU A 734 30.09 -7.88 -68.07
CA LEU A 734 29.48 -9.11 -67.56
C LEU A 734 30.24 -9.66 -66.35
N GLY A 735 31.58 -9.68 -66.40
CA GLY A 735 32.41 -10.10 -65.27
C GLY A 735 32.24 -9.20 -64.04
N LEU A 736 32.23 -7.88 -64.23
CA LEU A 736 32.00 -6.90 -63.17
C LEU A 736 30.58 -6.98 -62.58
N PHE A 737 29.56 -7.27 -63.40
CA PHE A 737 28.19 -7.47 -62.94
C PHE A 737 28.05 -8.72 -62.06
N VAL A 738 28.68 -9.83 -62.46
CA VAL A 738 28.73 -11.06 -61.64
C VAL A 738 29.45 -10.79 -60.32
N LEU A 739 30.58 -10.08 -60.35
CA LEU A 739 31.30 -9.68 -59.14
C LEU A 739 30.41 -8.83 -58.21
N ALA A 740 29.69 -7.85 -58.76
CA ALA A 740 28.75 -7.03 -58.00
C ALA A 740 27.64 -7.88 -57.34
N GLY A 741 27.07 -8.85 -58.07
CA GLY A 741 26.06 -9.77 -57.54
C GLY A 741 26.60 -10.71 -56.45
N VAL A 742 27.84 -11.20 -56.58
CA VAL A 742 28.49 -12.03 -55.54
C VAL A 742 28.74 -11.22 -54.26
N THR A 743 29.13 -9.95 -54.38
CA THR A 743 29.33 -9.09 -53.21
C THR A 743 28.03 -8.80 -52.44
N ASP A 744 26.87 -8.82 -53.09
CA ASP A 744 25.52 -8.66 -52.49
C ASP A 744 25.00 -9.90 -51.75
N LEU A 745 25.46 -11.08 -52.16
CA LEU A 745 25.17 -12.29 -51.39
C LEU A 745 26.08 -12.37 -50.16
N LEU A 746 27.33 -11.93 -50.30
CA LEU A 746 28.34 -11.94 -49.25
C LEU A 746 28.05 -10.96 -48.12
N ASP A 747 27.74 -9.69 -48.41
CA ASP A 747 27.41 -8.71 -47.37
C ASP A 747 26.15 -9.10 -46.57
N GLY A 748 25.10 -9.58 -47.25
CA GLY A 748 23.88 -10.08 -46.65
C GLY A 748 24.08 -11.35 -45.84
N TYR A 749 25.02 -12.21 -46.22
CA TYR A 749 25.42 -13.39 -45.44
C TYR A 749 26.22 -12.99 -44.19
N ILE A 750 27.20 -12.11 -44.34
CA ILE A 750 28.06 -11.65 -43.24
C ILE A 750 27.23 -10.92 -42.17
N ALA A 751 26.32 -10.04 -42.58
CA ALA A 751 25.45 -9.29 -41.67
C ALA A 751 24.45 -10.18 -40.89
N ARG A 752 24.07 -11.34 -41.44
CA ARG A 752 23.15 -12.29 -40.80
C ARG A 752 23.84 -13.24 -39.83
N ASN A 753 25.06 -13.66 -40.14
CA ASN A 753 25.75 -14.70 -39.38
C ASN A 753 26.65 -14.16 -38.26
N TRP A 754 27.15 -12.92 -38.37
CA TRP A 754 27.99 -12.29 -37.33
C TRP A 754 27.28 -11.13 -36.63
N ALA A 755 26.95 -11.32 -35.35
CA ALA A 755 26.24 -10.34 -34.52
C ALA A 755 26.96 -8.97 -34.41
N ASN A 756 28.30 -8.96 -34.47
CA ASN A 756 29.12 -7.76 -34.36
C ASN A 756 29.22 -6.95 -35.66
N GLN A 757 28.70 -7.47 -36.78
CA GLN A 757 28.77 -6.83 -38.11
C GLN A 757 27.43 -6.23 -38.55
N LYS A 758 26.38 -6.33 -37.73
CA LYS A 758 25.07 -5.73 -38.01
C LYS A 758 25.08 -4.24 -37.64
N SER A 759 24.84 -3.38 -38.62
CA SER A 759 24.82 -1.91 -38.46
C SER A 759 23.47 -1.34 -38.91
N ALA A 760 22.90 -0.37 -38.18
CA ALA A 760 21.67 0.29 -38.62
C ALA A 760 21.89 1.07 -39.92
N LEU A 761 23.09 1.63 -40.08
CA LEU A 761 23.52 2.30 -41.31
C LEU A 761 23.54 1.34 -42.50
N GLY A 762 24.07 0.13 -42.34
CA GLY A 762 24.09 -0.91 -43.39
C GLY A 762 22.69 -1.29 -43.84
N SER A 763 21.79 -1.56 -42.89
CA SER A 763 20.39 -1.90 -43.19
C SER A 763 19.63 -0.85 -44.00
N ALA A 764 20.09 0.40 -44.01
CA ALA A 764 19.52 1.49 -44.79
C ALA A 764 20.27 1.74 -46.11
N LEU A 765 21.59 1.50 -46.16
CA LEU A 765 22.40 1.71 -47.36
C LEU A 765 22.24 0.59 -48.40
N ASP A 766 22.14 -0.68 -47.97
CA ASP A 766 22.10 -1.82 -48.91
C ASP A 766 20.95 -1.71 -49.94
N PRO A 767 19.69 -1.45 -49.54
CA PRO A 767 18.59 -1.31 -50.50
C PRO A 767 18.72 -0.10 -51.42
N LEU A 768 19.48 0.92 -51.01
CA LEU A 768 19.73 2.12 -51.80
C LEU A 768 20.83 1.86 -52.84
N ALA A 769 21.88 1.13 -52.47
CA ALA A 769 22.95 0.71 -53.38
C ALA A 769 22.41 -0.15 -54.53
N ASP A 770 21.52 -1.10 -54.23
CA ASP A 770 20.92 -1.97 -55.25
C ASP A 770 20.07 -1.18 -56.26
N LYS A 771 19.31 -0.18 -55.79
CA LYS A 771 18.48 0.67 -56.66
C LYS A 771 19.32 1.56 -57.55
N ILE A 772 20.43 2.08 -57.05
CA ILE A 772 21.38 2.86 -57.85
C ILE A 772 22.02 1.97 -58.92
N LEU A 773 22.53 0.79 -58.54
CA LEU A 773 23.16 -0.16 -59.46
C LEU A 773 22.20 -0.54 -60.59
N ILE A 774 20.98 -0.97 -60.26
CA ILE A 774 19.97 -1.36 -61.24
C ILE A 774 19.60 -0.15 -62.14
N SER A 775 19.41 1.03 -61.58
CA SER A 775 19.05 2.22 -62.38
C SER A 775 20.14 2.57 -63.40
N VAL A 776 21.41 2.56 -63.00
CA VAL A 776 22.54 2.82 -63.90
C VAL A 776 22.61 1.76 -65.01
N LEU A 777 22.45 0.48 -64.66
CA LEU A 777 22.43 -0.63 -65.60
C LEU A 777 21.34 -0.49 -66.68
N TYR A 778 20.11 -0.17 -66.29
CA TYR A 778 19.01 0.00 -67.24
C TYR A 778 19.23 1.20 -68.18
N ILE A 779 19.74 2.31 -67.67
CA ILE A 779 20.06 3.49 -68.50
C ILE A 779 21.14 3.13 -69.53
N SER A 780 22.24 2.53 -69.09
CA SER A 780 23.35 2.14 -69.96
C SER A 780 22.96 1.09 -71.00
N LEU A 781 22.17 0.08 -70.63
CA LEU A 781 21.69 -0.95 -71.57
C LEU A 781 20.68 -0.40 -72.59
N THR A 782 19.90 0.62 -72.21
CA THR A 782 19.00 1.33 -73.14
C THR A 782 19.80 2.14 -74.15
N TYR A 783 20.86 2.81 -73.68
CA TYR A 783 21.78 3.54 -74.55
C TYR A 783 22.49 2.60 -75.54
N ALA A 784 22.85 1.39 -75.10
CA ALA A 784 23.39 0.33 -75.94
C ALA A 784 22.35 -0.33 -76.87
N HIS A 785 21.09 0.15 -76.89
CA HIS A 785 19.98 -0.39 -77.68
C HIS A 785 19.59 -1.86 -77.38
N LEU A 786 19.94 -2.39 -76.20
CA LEU A 786 19.62 -3.77 -75.77
C LEU A 786 18.29 -3.88 -75.01
N ILE A 787 17.81 -2.77 -74.45
CA ILE A 787 16.53 -2.68 -73.72
C ILE A 787 15.70 -1.54 -74.31
N PRO A 788 14.38 -1.72 -74.53
CA PRO A 788 13.52 -0.68 -75.06
C PRO A 788 13.33 0.47 -74.06
N SER A 789 13.43 1.72 -74.53
CA SER A 789 13.33 2.92 -73.68
C SER A 789 12.04 3.05 -72.86
N PRO A 790 10.84 2.60 -73.32
CA PRO A 790 9.63 2.64 -72.49
C PRO A 790 9.73 1.74 -71.25
N LEU A 791 10.39 0.58 -71.36
CA LEU A 791 10.56 -0.35 -70.23
C LEU A 791 11.47 0.28 -69.17
N THR A 792 12.57 0.89 -69.60
CA THR A 792 13.49 1.61 -68.72
C THR A 792 12.83 2.78 -68.00
N ALA A 793 12.03 3.57 -68.72
CA ALA A 793 11.25 4.65 -68.11
C ALA A 793 10.27 4.14 -67.04
N LEU A 794 9.63 3.00 -67.27
CA LEU A 794 8.70 2.37 -66.32
C LEU A 794 9.43 1.87 -65.05
N VAL A 795 10.59 1.24 -65.20
CA VAL A 795 11.40 0.75 -64.06
C VAL A 795 11.93 1.89 -63.20
N ILE A 796 12.53 2.91 -63.83
CA ILE A 796 13.13 4.06 -63.15
C ILE A 796 12.06 4.91 -62.45
N SER A 797 10.95 5.21 -63.13
CA SER A 797 9.87 6.02 -62.54
C SER A 797 9.27 5.37 -61.29
N ARG A 798 9.09 4.05 -61.29
CA ARG A 798 8.68 3.29 -60.10
C ARG A 798 9.70 3.42 -58.96
N ASP A 799 10.99 3.24 -59.24
CA ASP A 799 12.02 3.30 -58.19
C ASP A 799 12.17 4.68 -57.58
N ILE A 800 12.11 5.73 -58.39
CA ILE A 800 12.08 7.11 -57.91
C ILE A 800 10.86 7.35 -57.01
N ALA A 801 9.68 6.86 -57.41
CA ALA A 801 8.46 6.99 -56.62
C ALA A 801 8.57 6.28 -55.25
N LEU A 802 9.20 5.10 -55.20
CA LEU A 802 9.43 4.38 -53.94
C LEU A 802 10.42 5.11 -53.02
N ILE A 803 11.53 5.60 -53.58
CA ILE A 803 12.53 6.39 -52.83
C ILE A 803 11.89 7.67 -52.27
N ALA A 804 11.11 8.39 -53.10
CA ALA A 804 10.38 9.58 -52.68
C ALA A 804 9.36 9.28 -51.56
N ALA A 805 8.67 8.14 -51.62
CA ALA A 805 7.75 7.70 -50.57
C ALA A 805 8.47 7.43 -49.24
N VAL A 806 9.65 6.79 -49.26
CA VAL A 806 10.50 6.59 -48.05
C VAL A 806 10.86 7.94 -47.42
N PHE A 807 11.35 8.89 -48.23
CA PHE A 807 11.72 10.21 -47.74
C PHE A 807 10.52 11.01 -47.20
N TYR A 808 9.36 10.91 -47.84
CA TYR A 808 8.12 11.55 -47.39
C TYR A 808 7.65 11.01 -46.03
N VAL A 809 7.66 9.68 -45.86
CA VAL A 809 7.31 9.04 -44.58
C VAL A 809 8.28 9.46 -43.49
N ARG A 810 9.59 9.45 -43.77
CA ARG A 810 10.63 9.89 -42.82
C ARG A 810 10.47 11.36 -42.42
N TYR A 811 10.12 12.23 -43.36
CA TYR A 811 9.87 13.65 -43.08
C TYR A 811 8.69 13.86 -42.10
N ARG A 812 7.64 13.04 -42.23
CA ARG A 812 6.47 13.08 -41.34
C ARG A 812 6.74 12.52 -39.95
N THR A 813 7.65 11.56 -39.80
CA THR A 813 7.90 10.86 -38.52
C THR A 813 8.99 11.50 -37.65
N VAL A 814 9.82 12.41 -38.16
CA VAL A 814 10.85 13.10 -37.37
C VAL A 814 10.24 14.13 -36.40
N PRO A 815 10.52 14.05 -35.08
CA PRO A 815 10.01 14.98 -34.08
C PRO A 815 10.64 16.37 -34.20
N PRO A 816 9.89 17.46 -33.90
CA PRO A 816 10.40 18.83 -33.98
C PRO A 816 11.49 19.12 -32.91
N PRO A 817 12.50 19.97 -33.20
CA PRO A 817 12.72 20.70 -34.45
C PRO A 817 13.30 19.81 -35.56
N ARG A 818 12.77 19.98 -36.78
CA ARG A 818 13.16 19.22 -37.98
C ARG A 818 14.37 19.87 -38.65
N THR A 819 15.57 19.45 -38.27
CA THR A 819 16.83 19.88 -38.91
C THR A 819 17.30 18.87 -39.94
N LEU A 820 18.01 19.33 -40.98
CA LEU A 820 18.61 18.44 -42.00
C LEU A 820 19.53 17.38 -41.37
N ALA A 821 20.30 17.78 -40.35
CA ALA A 821 21.17 16.86 -39.60
C ALA A 821 20.39 15.72 -38.91
N LYS A 822 19.21 16.00 -38.34
CA LYS A 822 18.34 14.96 -37.77
C LYS A 822 17.67 14.10 -38.84
N PHE A 823 17.29 14.70 -39.97
CA PHE A 823 16.64 14.00 -41.07
C PHE A 823 17.55 12.91 -41.65
N PHE A 824 18.84 13.19 -41.85
CA PHE A 824 19.81 12.22 -42.39
C PHE A 824 20.49 11.35 -41.35
N ASN A 825 20.22 11.53 -40.04
CA ASN A 825 20.85 10.72 -39.00
C ASN A 825 20.33 9.27 -39.03
N PRO A 826 21.20 8.26 -39.28
CA PRO A 826 20.79 6.85 -39.41
C PRO A 826 20.28 6.24 -38.09
N CYS A 827 20.67 6.78 -36.94
CA CYS A 827 20.25 6.29 -35.64
C CYS A 827 18.80 6.67 -35.26
N TYR A 828 18.15 7.56 -36.04
CA TYR A 828 16.76 7.99 -35.85
C TYR A 828 15.81 7.38 -36.91
N ALA A 829 16.09 6.16 -37.37
CA ALA A 829 15.23 5.44 -38.31
C ALA A 829 13.85 5.15 -37.68
N THR A 830 12.90 6.06 -37.87
CA THR A 830 11.57 6.00 -37.23
C THR A 830 10.56 5.17 -38.00
N ALA A 831 10.79 4.92 -39.30
CA ALA A 831 9.93 4.08 -40.12
C ALA A 831 10.72 3.41 -41.26
N GLN A 832 10.41 2.14 -41.54
CA GLN A 832 10.89 1.39 -42.70
C GLN A 832 9.71 0.92 -43.55
N LEU A 833 9.85 0.98 -44.88
CA LEU A 833 8.90 0.39 -45.81
C LEU A 833 9.24 -1.09 -45.99
N LYS A 834 8.39 -1.98 -45.49
CA LYS A 834 8.58 -3.42 -45.66
C LYS A 834 8.30 -3.79 -47.12
N PRO A 835 9.25 -4.39 -47.85
CA PRO A 835 9.05 -4.73 -49.26
C PRO A 835 7.96 -5.80 -49.40
N THR A 836 7.04 -5.59 -50.33
CA THR A 836 5.98 -6.58 -50.64
C THR A 836 6.59 -7.79 -51.35
N PHE A 837 5.95 -8.95 -51.23
CA PHE A 837 6.40 -10.17 -51.91
C PHE A 837 6.49 -9.96 -53.43
N ILE A 838 5.49 -9.31 -54.04
CA ILE A 838 5.47 -8.99 -55.47
C ILE A 838 6.63 -8.07 -55.87
N SER A 839 7.03 -7.15 -54.99
CA SER A 839 8.18 -6.27 -55.23
C SER A 839 9.50 -7.03 -55.24
N LYS A 840 9.66 -8.05 -54.38
CA LYS A 840 10.86 -8.89 -54.35
C LYS A 840 10.98 -9.74 -55.62
N VAL A 841 9.87 -10.36 -56.03
CA VAL A 841 9.78 -11.11 -57.29
C VAL A 841 10.13 -10.21 -58.47
N ASN A 842 9.59 -9.00 -58.50
CA ASN A 842 9.86 -8.05 -59.57
C ASN A 842 11.35 -7.62 -59.62
N THR A 843 11.98 -7.36 -58.47
CA THR A 843 13.43 -7.06 -58.44
C THR A 843 14.28 -8.23 -58.93
N ALA A 844 13.91 -9.48 -58.61
CA ALA A 844 14.59 -10.66 -59.14
C ALA A 844 14.43 -10.77 -60.67
N VAL A 845 13.23 -10.56 -61.19
CA VAL A 845 12.95 -10.55 -62.64
C VAL A 845 13.75 -9.46 -63.35
N GLN A 846 13.87 -8.27 -62.76
CA GLN A 846 14.69 -7.17 -63.29
C GLN A 846 16.18 -7.52 -63.37
N LEU A 847 16.73 -8.15 -62.33
CA LEU A 847 18.13 -8.62 -62.34
C LEU A 847 18.36 -9.70 -63.39
N ILE A 848 17.41 -10.63 -63.57
CA ILE A 848 17.48 -11.65 -64.62
C ILE A 848 17.45 -10.99 -66.00
N LEU A 849 16.59 -9.98 -66.22
CA LEU A 849 16.57 -9.25 -67.49
C LEU A 849 17.89 -8.52 -67.76
N VAL A 850 18.46 -7.85 -66.77
CA VAL A 850 19.74 -7.15 -66.90
C VAL A 850 20.85 -8.14 -67.22
N ALA A 851 20.93 -9.27 -66.51
CA ALA A 851 21.91 -10.32 -66.77
C ALA A 851 21.77 -10.89 -68.19
N ALA A 852 20.54 -11.23 -68.60
CA ALA A 852 20.25 -11.78 -69.92
C ALA A 852 20.55 -10.78 -71.05
N SER A 853 20.25 -9.49 -70.84
CA SER A 853 20.52 -8.42 -71.80
C SER A 853 22.02 -8.14 -71.93
N LEU A 854 22.76 -8.19 -70.83
CA LEU A 854 24.21 -7.98 -70.81
C LEU A 854 24.98 -9.16 -71.45
N ALA A 855 24.46 -10.37 -71.30
CA ALA A 855 25.02 -11.58 -71.89
C ALA A 855 24.61 -11.78 -73.38
N ALA A 856 23.56 -11.11 -73.86
CA ALA A 856 23.06 -11.29 -75.23
C ALA A 856 24.08 -10.94 -76.33
N PRO A 857 24.88 -9.86 -76.23
CA PRO A 857 25.96 -9.58 -77.19
C PRO A 857 27.12 -10.58 -77.10
N VAL A 858 27.39 -11.11 -75.90
CA VAL A 858 28.50 -12.04 -75.64
C VAL A 858 28.23 -13.42 -76.24
N PHE A 859 26.98 -13.91 -76.13
CA PHE A 859 26.57 -15.22 -76.63
C PHE A 859 25.72 -15.15 -77.92
N GLN A 860 25.65 -13.97 -78.55
CA GLN A 860 25.02 -13.74 -79.86
C GLN A 860 23.53 -14.13 -79.96
N TYR A 861 22.72 -13.80 -78.95
CA TYR A 861 21.27 -14.09 -78.96
C TYR A 861 20.36 -12.85 -78.85
N VAL A 862 20.85 -11.68 -79.27
CA VAL A 862 20.18 -10.37 -79.10
C VAL A 862 18.72 -10.35 -79.61
N ASP A 863 18.40 -11.05 -80.70
CA ASP A 863 17.05 -11.08 -81.29
C ASP A 863 16.17 -12.26 -80.83
N SER A 864 16.54 -12.96 -79.75
CA SER A 864 15.79 -14.12 -79.28
C SER A 864 14.40 -13.76 -78.75
N ILE A 865 13.40 -14.56 -79.13
CA ILE A 865 12.02 -14.51 -78.61
C ILE A 865 12.03 -14.60 -77.07
N CYS A 866 12.97 -15.33 -76.48
CA CYS A 866 13.12 -15.46 -75.03
C CYS A 866 13.45 -14.12 -74.35
N LEU A 867 14.30 -13.29 -74.97
CA LEU A 867 14.67 -11.98 -74.43
C LEU A 867 13.49 -11.00 -74.52
N GLN A 868 12.76 -11.03 -75.64
CA GLN A 868 11.54 -10.23 -75.84
C GLN A 868 10.43 -10.63 -74.87
N ALA A 869 10.22 -11.94 -74.64
CA ALA A 869 9.28 -12.42 -73.62
C ALA A 869 9.64 -11.90 -72.22
N LEU A 870 10.94 -11.86 -71.91
CA LEU A 870 11.45 -11.34 -70.64
C LEU A 870 11.20 -9.82 -70.48
N TRP A 871 11.19 -9.04 -71.56
CA TRP A 871 10.77 -7.63 -71.53
C TRP A 871 9.32 -7.47 -71.08
N TYR A 872 8.39 -8.23 -71.68
CA TYR A 872 6.97 -8.18 -71.33
C TYR A 872 6.71 -8.69 -69.90
N ILE A 873 7.39 -9.76 -69.48
CA ILE A 873 7.32 -10.26 -68.11
C ILE A 873 7.79 -9.16 -67.14
N THR A 874 8.92 -8.51 -67.42
CA THR A 874 9.44 -7.44 -66.56
C THR A 874 8.51 -6.23 -66.52
N ALA A 875 7.89 -5.86 -67.64
CA ALA A 875 6.92 -4.77 -67.71
C ALA A 875 5.68 -5.06 -66.84
N THR A 876 5.11 -6.25 -66.98
CA THR A 876 3.92 -6.68 -66.23
C THR A 876 4.19 -6.79 -64.73
N THR A 877 5.32 -7.40 -64.32
CA THR A 877 5.70 -7.49 -62.90
C THR A 877 6.01 -6.13 -62.30
N THR A 878 6.54 -5.19 -63.09
CA THR A 878 6.84 -3.83 -62.62
C THR A 878 5.56 -3.01 -62.42
N ALA A 879 4.59 -3.11 -63.32
CA ALA A 879 3.27 -2.51 -63.15
C ALA A 879 2.51 -3.11 -61.94
N ALA A 880 2.53 -4.44 -61.79
CA ALA A 880 1.91 -5.13 -60.65
C ALA A 880 2.56 -4.74 -59.32
N SER A 881 3.89 -4.58 -59.30
CA SER A 881 4.61 -4.10 -58.12
C SER A 881 4.23 -2.67 -57.74
N ALA A 882 4.07 -1.76 -58.71
CA ALA A 882 3.65 -0.38 -58.45
C ALA A 882 2.23 -0.34 -57.86
N TYR A 883 1.29 -1.11 -58.44
CA TYR A 883 -0.08 -1.21 -57.94
C TYR A 883 -0.14 -1.77 -56.51
N SER A 884 0.68 -2.77 -56.20
CA SER A 884 0.74 -3.36 -54.86
C SER A 884 1.13 -2.36 -53.77
N TYR A 885 2.13 -1.49 -54.02
CA TYR A 885 2.49 -0.45 -53.06
C TYR A 885 1.41 0.63 -52.91
N TYR A 886 0.72 0.96 -54.00
CA TYR A 886 -0.41 1.89 -53.94
C TYR A 886 -1.56 1.33 -53.10
N HIS A 887 -1.94 0.07 -53.31
CA HIS A 887 -3.08 -0.57 -52.62
C HIS A 887 -2.79 -0.92 -51.15
N TYR A 888 -1.58 -1.40 -50.82
CA TYR A 888 -1.22 -1.82 -49.46
C TYR A 888 -0.47 -0.75 -48.63
N GLY A 889 -0.30 0.47 -49.17
CA GLY A 889 0.62 1.51 -48.67
C GLY A 889 0.55 1.86 -47.18
N LYS A 890 -0.62 1.74 -46.52
CA LYS A 890 -0.75 1.98 -45.06
C LYS A 890 -0.26 0.81 -44.20
N LYS A 891 -0.30 -0.43 -44.71
CA LYS A 891 0.15 -1.64 -44.01
C LYS A 891 1.63 -1.96 -44.25
N THR A 892 2.24 -1.33 -45.24
CA THR A 892 3.66 -1.52 -45.62
C THR A 892 4.62 -0.63 -44.84
N VAL A 893 4.14 0.39 -44.13
CA VAL A 893 4.97 1.26 -43.28
C VAL A 893 5.05 0.69 -41.87
N GLN A 894 6.23 0.22 -41.47
CA GLN A 894 6.49 -0.22 -40.10
C GLN A 894 7.19 0.90 -39.33
N VAL A 895 6.52 1.47 -38.34
CA VAL A 895 7.10 2.47 -37.43
C VAL A 895 7.93 1.72 -36.39
N LEU A 896 9.25 1.92 -36.40
CA LEU A 896 10.21 1.17 -35.56
C LEU A 896 10.28 1.67 -34.11
N ASN A 897 9.66 2.82 -33.81
CA ASN A 897 9.55 3.37 -32.45
C ASN A 897 8.08 3.58 -32.08
N LYS A 898 7.37 2.49 -31.80
CA LYS A 898 6.25 2.54 -30.87
C LYS A 898 6.85 2.26 -29.50
N LYS A 899 6.75 3.23 -28.58
CA LYS A 899 7.07 3.01 -27.17
C LYS A 899 6.19 1.84 -26.69
N ASP A 900 6.81 0.69 -26.50
CA ASP A 900 6.40 -0.33 -25.53
C ASP A 900 7.53 -0.46 -24.50
#